data_AF-A0A3R7AKT0-F1
#
_entry.id   AF-A0A3R7AKT0-F1
#
_cell.length_a   1.000
_cell.length_b   1.000
_cell.length_c   1.000
_cell.angle_alpha   90.00
_cell.angle_beta   90.00
_cell.angle_gamma   90.00
#
_symmetry.space_group_name_H-M   'P 1'
#
loop_
_entity.id
_entity.type
_entity.pdbx_description
1 polymer ?
#
loop_
_entity_poly.entity_id
_entity_poly.type
_entity_poly.pdbx_seq_one_letter_code
_entity_poly.pdbx_strand_id
1 'polypeptide(L)'
;MQRLRQLLLLGLALQYSTAATCKPGYGDDPTTSAGCTKCIQGLFSVGGDSAGCLPVTCPVGSMAFAGAVNQTDCHPCDPGQFSIGGQFEMPLGSNNPNDCVPCTAGTYSTGATSMCQPTTCLPGFASSALKATDPTATCKACPAGYFGTGNDTQCKPMTCAPGSAGVATANTPNNCTKCPDGAASNGAAEACTPCDPGFFAASGDAACQPATCPPGWRSNVPSSVASNCTGCAVGTYSTGGSSTCHPATCAPGYFAPEGSTTADNCELCPAGTYSPGGDAHCKSTSCAQGFGAVAGASDGEANCVACEPGYFSLGQKSPCLPTTCKPGFASDVHANHLPDAMCSLCPQGYFSVGGSGQCTPATCLGGFMLPQGASDGNASCVLCAAGQFSPGGTSACQLTACEAGFAAPAGASSATAECTQCPGGHYSPGGATDCLPMTCAPGSGANASAATSPTSSCLVCKAGSFSPGGSAPCLPTACPPGTTSPKGADVVDRQCSSCLAGTYSPGGSAACRPASCPMGFSAPPGASTSKDDCVRCAEGFYSTGESTNCIPCGCDQGSACLSSNSSLCSACPIDGYAVAYFNQTLVEAAVAAAATFAGVPVQVVELTSSSTSSWEAGACQIRLAFVTTNATTVALYQNLTESLVSTAFTAALQSHGLGQLKAVQLQQLAAVKDGETLDYSALVPAATIGTNRTNSLVLVGIVTAVVAVLVVAAFAFRLAKFNQTHEADDGLVGTTHRPPKEVFSRGASNKDAQAGGGGIPQRPYV
;
A
#
# COMPACT_ATOMS: atom_id res chain seq x y z
N MET A 1 -68.08 45.72 169.81
CA MET A 1 -67.30 44.51 170.16
C MET A 1 -67.45 43.56 169.00
N GLN A 2 -66.42 42.92 168.48
CA GLN A 2 -65.06 42.87 168.97
C GLN A 2 -64.33 42.21 167.82
N ARG A 3 -63.20 42.79 167.41
CA ARG A 3 -61.95 42.19 167.88
C ARG A 3 -62.04 40.66 167.79
N LEU A 4 -61.58 40.12 166.69
CA LEU A 4 -60.16 39.85 166.70
C LEU A 4 -59.72 40.24 165.29
N ARG A 5 -58.98 41.35 165.18
CA ARG A 5 -57.53 41.29 165.34
C ARG A 5 -56.96 40.34 164.29
N GLN A 6 -55.97 40.71 163.54
CA GLN A 6 -55.09 41.86 163.51
C GLN A 6 -54.22 41.49 162.30
N LEU A 7 -53.77 42.47 161.51
CA LEU A 7 -52.32 42.71 161.40
C LEU A 7 -51.51 41.41 161.54
N LEU A 8 -51.19 40.73 160.46
CA LEU A 8 -49.86 40.72 159.82
C LEU A 8 -49.89 39.46 158.92
N LEU A 9 -49.55 39.40 157.64
CA LEU A 9 -48.51 40.06 156.83
C LEU A 9 -49.01 40.18 155.37
N LEU A 10 -48.95 41.31 154.65
CA LEU A 10 -47.78 41.94 154.00
C LEU A 10 -46.99 41.03 153.04
N GLY A 11 -47.17 41.24 151.73
CA GLY A 11 -46.15 40.89 150.72
C GLY A 11 -46.61 40.71 149.26
N LEU A 12 -46.72 41.83 148.50
CA LEU A 12 -46.45 42.04 147.04
C LEU A 12 -47.08 41.09 145.97
N ALA A 13 -47.51 41.52 144.77
CA ALA A 13 -46.95 42.54 143.89
C ALA A 13 -47.98 43.09 142.87
N LEU A 14 -47.72 44.33 142.42
CA LEU A 14 -48.34 45.04 141.30
C LEU A 14 -48.13 44.33 139.95
N GLN A 15 -49.02 44.55 138.98
CA GLN A 15 -48.68 45.28 137.74
C GLN A 15 -49.92 45.62 136.89
N TYR A 16 -50.00 46.89 136.48
CA TYR A 16 -50.83 47.46 135.41
C TYR A 16 -50.14 47.25 134.05
N SER A 17 -50.87 47.05 132.93
CA SER A 17 -50.58 47.73 131.65
C SER A 17 -51.76 47.69 130.64
N THR A 18 -52.22 48.89 130.22
CA THR A 18 -52.61 49.38 128.87
C THR A 18 -53.28 48.46 127.83
N ALA A 19 -54.46 48.88 127.35
CA ALA A 19 -55.02 48.47 126.05
C ALA A 19 -54.19 49.10 124.90
N ALA A 20 -53.85 48.30 123.89
CA ALA A 20 -53.09 48.73 122.71
C ALA A 20 -54.06 49.06 121.55
N THR A 21 -54.08 50.31 121.09
CA THR A 21 -54.81 50.72 119.87
C THR A 21 -54.15 50.16 118.61
N CYS A 22 -54.91 49.47 117.75
CA CYS A 22 -54.40 48.97 116.47
C CYS A 22 -54.31 50.07 115.41
N LYS A 23 -53.28 50.02 114.56
CA LYS A 23 -53.17 50.87 113.38
C LYS A 23 -54.19 50.43 112.31
N PRO A 24 -54.69 51.35 111.46
CA PRO A 24 -55.49 50.97 110.30
C PRO A 24 -54.82 49.86 109.49
N GLY A 25 -55.60 48.88 109.04
CA GLY A 25 -55.14 47.65 108.37
C GLY A 25 -54.77 46.50 109.32
N TYR A 26 -54.75 46.74 110.64
CA TYR A 26 -54.50 45.74 111.67
C TYR A 26 -55.70 45.69 112.62
N GLY A 27 -56.14 44.48 112.98
CA GLY A 27 -57.27 44.27 113.87
C GLY A 27 -56.97 43.26 114.97
N ASP A 28 -57.79 43.27 116.01
CA ASP A 28 -57.63 42.35 117.15
C ASP A 28 -58.14 40.96 116.76
N ASP A 29 -57.23 40.00 116.69
CA ASP A 29 -57.55 38.58 116.49
C ASP A 29 -57.52 37.87 117.85
N PRO A 30 -58.68 37.48 118.41
CA PRO A 30 -58.76 36.84 119.72
C PRO A 30 -58.11 35.46 119.76
N THR A 31 -57.69 34.91 118.62
CA THR A 31 -56.99 33.63 118.52
C THR A 31 -55.47 33.73 118.63
N THR A 32 -54.92 34.96 118.62
CA THR A 32 -53.48 35.20 118.77
C THR A 32 -53.18 36.03 120.03
N SER A 33 -52.32 35.54 120.90
CA SER A 33 -52.00 36.14 122.21
C SER A 33 -51.06 37.36 122.14
N ALA A 34 -50.95 38.00 120.97
CA ALA A 34 -50.18 39.20 120.73
C ALA A 34 -51.05 40.16 119.90
N GLY A 35 -51.31 41.37 120.40
CA GLY A 35 -52.30 42.30 119.84
C GLY A 35 -52.10 42.67 118.36
N CYS A 36 -53.13 43.30 117.78
CA CYS A 36 -53.17 43.89 116.44
C CYS A 36 -52.46 43.10 115.33
N THR A 37 -53.16 42.14 114.73
CA THR A 37 -52.68 41.36 113.58
C THR A 37 -53.14 42.00 112.27
N LYS A 38 -52.30 41.96 111.24
CA LYS A 38 -52.64 42.50 109.92
C LYS A 38 -53.85 41.73 109.38
N CYS A 39 -54.91 42.44 108.98
CA CYS A 39 -56.07 41.77 108.41
C CYS A 39 -55.67 40.99 107.16
N ILE A 40 -56.05 39.71 107.08
CA ILE A 40 -55.77 38.86 105.91
C ILE A 40 -56.53 39.36 104.67
N GLN A 41 -56.16 38.85 103.50
CA GLN A 41 -56.79 39.21 102.22
C GLN A 41 -58.32 39.10 102.29
N GLY A 42 -59.01 40.14 101.81
CA GLY A 42 -60.47 40.23 101.86
C GLY A 42 -61.05 40.78 103.17
N LEU A 43 -60.23 41.15 104.17
CA LEU A 43 -60.66 41.83 105.41
C LEU A 43 -59.96 43.19 105.60
N PHE A 44 -60.65 44.18 106.18
CA PHE A 44 -60.13 45.51 106.52
C PHE A 44 -60.30 45.82 108.01
N SER A 45 -59.53 46.80 108.50
CA SER A 45 -59.74 47.43 109.81
C SER A 45 -59.42 48.91 109.72
N VAL A 46 -60.26 49.77 110.28
CA VAL A 46 -60.02 51.22 110.36
C VAL A 46 -59.03 51.60 111.47
N GLY A 47 -58.57 50.64 112.28
CA GLY A 47 -57.72 50.88 113.43
C GLY A 47 -58.47 51.52 114.61
N GLY A 48 -57.98 51.31 115.83
CA GLY A 48 -58.62 51.75 117.07
C GLY A 48 -58.58 50.68 118.16
N ASP A 49 -59.21 50.99 119.30
CA ASP A 49 -59.37 50.05 120.40
C ASP A 49 -60.46 49.02 120.06
N SER A 50 -60.12 47.73 119.94
CA SER A 50 -61.06 46.62 119.65
C SER A 50 -61.62 46.55 118.22
N ALA A 51 -60.94 47.11 117.22
CA ALA A 51 -61.36 47.00 115.82
C ALA A 51 -61.01 45.61 115.27
N GLY A 52 -61.97 44.69 115.23
CA GLY A 52 -61.83 43.39 114.56
C GLY A 52 -61.70 43.54 113.04
N CYS A 53 -61.05 42.58 112.38
CA CYS A 53 -60.97 42.55 110.92
C CYS A 53 -62.35 42.23 110.31
N LEU A 54 -62.93 43.19 109.60
CA LEU A 54 -64.25 43.10 108.97
C LEU A 54 -64.12 42.83 107.46
N PRO A 55 -65.08 42.16 106.81
CA PRO A 55 -64.99 41.85 105.38
C PRO A 55 -64.97 43.12 104.51
N VAL A 56 -64.03 43.19 103.57
CA VAL A 56 -64.00 44.25 102.56
C VAL A 56 -65.08 43.97 101.52
N THR A 57 -65.77 45.03 101.08
CA THR A 57 -66.74 44.94 99.98
C THR A 57 -66.07 45.45 98.72
N CYS A 58 -65.32 44.58 98.04
CA CYS A 58 -64.66 44.97 96.81
C CYS A 58 -65.61 44.90 95.62
N PRO A 59 -65.57 45.91 94.73
CA PRO A 59 -66.28 45.82 93.46
C PRO A 59 -65.71 44.67 92.63
N VAL A 60 -66.55 44.14 91.73
CA VAL A 60 -66.19 43.10 90.77
C VAL A 60 -64.86 43.46 90.09
N GLY A 61 -63.92 42.51 90.02
CA GLY A 61 -62.62 42.70 89.40
C GLY A 61 -61.54 43.28 90.30
N SER A 62 -61.83 43.51 91.58
CA SER A 62 -60.87 44.01 92.55
C SER A 62 -60.82 43.13 93.80
N MET A 63 -59.66 43.07 94.43
CA MET A 63 -59.42 42.35 95.68
C MET A 63 -58.82 43.29 96.74
N ALA A 64 -59.07 43.01 98.01
CA ALA A 64 -58.40 43.70 99.10
C ALA A 64 -57.14 42.94 99.48
N PHE A 65 -55.95 43.50 99.24
CA PHE A 65 -54.71 42.93 99.78
C PHE A 65 -54.79 42.87 101.31
N ALA A 66 -54.00 41.97 101.91
CA ALA A 66 -53.86 41.94 103.36
C ALA A 66 -53.46 43.34 103.88
N GLY A 67 -54.15 43.82 104.92
CA GLY A 67 -53.95 45.14 105.53
C GLY A 67 -54.80 46.27 104.98
N ALA A 68 -55.91 45.97 104.32
CA ALA A 68 -56.87 46.98 103.86
C ALA A 68 -57.31 47.90 105.02
N VAL A 69 -57.27 49.21 104.81
CA VAL A 69 -57.51 50.19 105.89
C VAL A 69 -58.96 50.68 105.96
N ASN A 70 -59.78 50.41 104.94
CA ASN A 70 -61.20 50.73 104.91
C ASN A 70 -62.00 49.74 104.03
N GLN A 71 -63.32 49.82 104.09
CA GLN A 71 -64.24 48.88 103.40
C GLN A 71 -64.16 48.91 101.87
N THR A 72 -63.53 49.93 101.29
CA THR A 72 -63.38 50.15 99.84
C THR A 72 -61.93 50.05 99.36
N ASP A 73 -61.00 49.66 100.24
CA ASP A 73 -59.57 49.57 99.95
C ASP A 73 -59.26 48.31 99.13
N CYS A 74 -59.55 48.42 97.83
CA CYS A 74 -59.52 47.34 96.87
C CYS A 74 -58.59 47.70 95.72
N HIS A 75 -57.77 46.74 95.33
CA HIS A 75 -56.88 46.84 94.20
C HIS A 75 -57.41 46.01 93.02
N PRO A 76 -57.33 46.54 91.79
CA PRO A 76 -57.75 45.81 90.61
C PRO A 76 -56.91 44.54 90.47
N CYS A 77 -57.55 43.44 90.03
CA CYS A 77 -56.82 42.24 89.66
C CYS A 77 -55.83 42.54 88.52
N ASP A 78 -54.62 42.00 88.64
CA ASP A 78 -53.64 42.07 87.55
C ASP A 78 -54.19 41.40 86.28
N PRO A 79 -53.74 41.83 85.08
CA PRO A 79 -54.07 41.16 83.84
C PRO A 79 -53.88 39.64 83.91
N GLY A 80 -54.82 38.88 83.34
CA GLY A 80 -54.86 37.43 83.37
C GLY A 80 -55.52 36.85 84.64
N GLN A 81 -56.07 37.68 85.53
CA GLN A 81 -56.81 37.25 86.71
C GLN A 81 -58.13 38.00 86.85
N PHE A 82 -59.11 37.37 87.51
CA PHE A 82 -60.41 37.98 87.78
C PHE A 82 -60.93 37.60 89.16
N SER A 83 -61.66 38.52 89.79
CA SER A 83 -62.36 38.30 91.05
C SER A 83 -63.81 38.74 90.91
N ILE A 84 -64.76 37.98 91.45
CA ILE A 84 -66.19 38.31 91.33
C ILE A 84 -66.63 39.45 92.25
N GLY A 85 -65.81 39.85 93.24
CA GLY A 85 -66.21 40.85 94.23
C GLY A 85 -67.29 40.32 95.17
N GLY A 86 -67.23 40.70 96.44
CA GLY A 86 -68.02 40.07 97.51
C GLY A 86 -69.53 40.32 97.46
N GLN A 87 -70.28 39.52 96.67
CA GLN A 87 -71.57 38.91 97.01
C GLN A 87 -72.16 38.09 95.85
N PHE A 88 -72.22 36.76 96.06
CA PHE A 88 -72.86 35.66 95.28
C PHE A 88 -72.02 34.85 94.26
N GLU A 89 -72.12 33.51 94.42
CA GLU A 89 -71.53 32.34 93.73
C GLU A 89 -70.03 32.35 93.36
N MET A 90 -69.23 31.49 94.00
CA MET A 90 -67.77 31.41 93.89
C MET A 90 -67.28 30.84 92.52
N PRO A 91 -66.22 31.40 91.90
CA PRO A 91 -65.56 30.77 90.75
C PRO A 91 -64.92 29.44 91.14
N LEU A 92 -64.99 28.44 90.25
CA LEU A 92 -64.35 27.13 90.44
C LEU A 92 -62.84 27.29 90.69
N GLY A 93 -62.38 26.88 91.87
CA GLY A 93 -60.97 26.98 92.30
C GLY A 93 -60.66 28.15 93.25
N SER A 94 -61.65 28.99 93.59
CA SER A 94 -61.51 30.02 94.63
C SER A 94 -62.04 29.53 95.98
N ASN A 95 -61.34 29.88 97.07
CA ASN A 95 -61.80 29.73 98.45
C ASN A 95 -62.30 31.06 99.06
N ASN A 96 -62.27 32.18 98.31
CA ASN A 96 -62.72 33.50 98.77
C ASN A 96 -63.25 34.36 97.61
N PRO A 97 -64.43 35.01 97.73
CA PRO A 97 -64.96 35.91 96.70
C PRO A 97 -64.11 37.17 96.42
N ASN A 98 -63.14 37.48 97.30
CA ASN A 98 -62.19 38.59 97.15
C ASN A 98 -60.81 38.15 96.64
N ASP A 99 -60.67 36.95 96.04
CA ASP A 99 -59.40 36.49 95.46
C ASP A 99 -59.35 36.69 93.94
N CYS A 100 -58.22 37.18 93.43
CA CYS A 100 -57.95 37.22 91.99
C CYS A 100 -57.53 35.85 91.48
N VAL A 101 -58.47 35.13 90.89
CA VAL A 101 -58.25 33.79 90.36
C VAL A 101 -57.62 33.91 88.96
N PRO A 102 -56.52 33.19 88.67
CA PRO A 102 -55.98 33.15 87.32
C PRO A 102 -57.00 32.61 86.32
N CYS A 103 -57.12 33.27 85.17
CA CYS A 103 -57.88 32.73 84.06
C CYS A 103 -57.26 31.39 83.63
N THR A 104 -58.13 30.40 83.47
CA THR A 104 -57.75 29.04 83.07
C THR A 104 -57.39 29.01 81.58
N ALA A 105 -56.75 27.93 81.13
CA ALA A 105 -56.35 27.78 79.73
C ALA A 105 -57.54 28.03 78.78
N GLY A 106 -57.29 28.71 77.66
CA GLY A 106 -58.32 29.15 76.70
C GLY A 106 -59.13 30.38 77.13
N THR A 107 -58.83 31.00 78.27
CA THR A 107 -59.46 32.26 78.71
C THR A 107 -58.43 33.34 79.02
N TYR A 108 -58.79 34.60 78.79
CA TYR A 108 -57.97 35.78 79.06
C TYR A 108 -58.75 36.81 79.88
N SER A 109 -58.02 37.71 80.54
CA SER A 109 -58.58 38.92 81.13
C SER A 109 -57.58 40.05 81.01
N THR A 110 -58.05 41.26 80.69
CA THR A 110 -57.21 42.47 80.72
C THR A 110 -56.99 43.00 82.14
N GLY A 111 -57.48 42.29 83.16
CA GLY A 111 -57.43 42.70 84.57
C GLY A 111 -58.62 43.58 84.97
N ALA A 112 -58.64 43.97 86.24
CA ALA A 112 -59.73 44.74 86.85
C ALA A 112 -61.11 44.08 86.61
N THR A 113 -62.10 44.85 86.13
CA THR A 113 -63.50 44.42 85.95
C THR A 113 -63.71 43.40 84.81
N SER A 114 -62.66 43.05 84.04
CA SER A 114 -62.78 42.08 82.95
C SER A 114 -62.87 40.66 83.49
N MET A 115 -64.05 40.06 83.42
CA MET A 115 -64.22 38.61 83.61
C MET A 115 -63.26 37.83 82.71
N CYS A 116 -62.86 36.62 83.12
CA CYS A 116 -62.15 35.70 82.23
C CYS A 116 -63.05 35.37 81.03
N GLN A 117 -62.73 35.98 79.89
CA GLN A 117 -63.42 35.75 78.62
C GLN A 117 -62.65 34.67 77.84
N PRO A 118 -63.31 33.91 76.96
CA PRO A 118 -62.60 33.07 76.01
C PRO A 118 -61.56 33.89 75.24
N THR A 119 -60.37 33.33 74.98
CA THR A 119 -59.44 33.92 74.01
C THR A 119 -60.14 34.09 72.66
N THR A 120 -59.55 34.82 71.71
CA THR A 120 -60.02 34.90 70.32
C THR A 120 -58.97 34.30 69.39
N CYS A 121 -58.49 33.10 69.73
CA CYS A 121 -57.60 32.36 68.87
C CYS A 121 -58.30 32.03 67.56
N LEU A 122 -57.68 32.43 66.45
CA LEU A 122 -58.15 32.05 65.12
C LEU A 122 -58.21 30.52 65.01
N PRO A 123 -59.15 29.98 64.21
CA PRO A 123 -59.16 28.56 63.89
C PRO A 123 -57.77 28.11 63.36
N GLY A 124 -57.27 26.97 63.84
CA GLY A 124 -55.88 26.53 63.63
C GLY A 124 -54.92 26.83 64.79
N PHE A 125 -55.39 27.57 65.80
CA PHE A 125 -54.59 27.98 66.97
C PHE A 125 -55.32 27.64 68.27
N ALA A 126 -54.55 27.28 69.31
CA ALA A 126 -55.05 27.00 70.65
C ALA A 126 -54.18 27.70 71.70
N SER A 127 -54.70 27.87 72.92
CA SER A 127 -53.93 28.48 74.02
C SER A 127 -54.04 27.68 75.31
N SER A 128 -52.93 27.01 75.65
CA SER A 128 -52.76 26.32 76.94
C SER A 128 -52.19 27.22 78.05
N ALA A 129 -52.00 28.51 77.76
CA ALA A 129 -51.44 29.46 78.71
C ALA A 129 -52.42 29.76 79.85
N LEU A 130 -51.93 29.68 81.09
CA LEU A 130 -52.62 30.18 82.27
C LEU A 130 -52.32 31.68 82.43
N LYS A 131 -53.29 32.47 82.94
CA LYS A 131 -53.18 33.94 83.06
C LYS A 131 -52.94 34.68 81.73
N ALA A 132 -53.65 34.31 80.67
CA ALA A 132 -53.56 35.06 79.42
C ALA A 132 -54.06 36.51 79.61
N THR A 133 -53.26 37.48 79.19
CA THR A 133 -53.53 38.92 79.38
C THR A 133 -54.10 39.60 78.14
N ASP A 134 -53.99 38.94 76.98
CA ASP A 134 -54.43 39.42 75.67
C ASP A 134 -55.26 38.32 75.00
N PRO A 135 -56.31 38.68 74.24
CA PRO A 135 -57.18 37.70 73.58
C PRO A 135 -56.47 36.81 72.55
N THR A 136 -55.31 37.21 72.00
CA THR A 136 -54.64 36.52 70.90
C THR A 136 -53.16 36.21 71.14
N ALA A 137 -52.47 36.95 72.00
CA ALA A 137 -51.02 36.87 72.15
C ALA A 137 -50.51 35.48 72.60
N THR A 138 -51.34 34.72 73.32
CA THR A 138 -50.98 33.38 73.82
C THR A 138 -51.44 32.25 72.90
N CYS A 139 -52.04 32.57 71.74
CA CYS A 139 -52.50 31.59 70.76
C CYS A 139 -51.31 31.01 70.00
N LYS A 140 -51.13 29.70 70.09
CA LYS A 140 -50.09 28.96 69.37
C LYS A 140 -50.72 28.15 68.24
N ALA A 141 -50.06 28.14 67.09
CA ALA A 141 -50.46 27.32 65.95
C ALA A 141 -50.44 25.83 66.34
N CYS A 142 -51.46 25.09 65.93
CA CYS A 142 -51.44 23.66 66.09
C CYS A 142 -50.41 23.03 65.13
N PRO A 143 -49.47 22.20 65.63
CA PRO A 143 -48.51 21.50 64.78
C PRO A 143 -49.22 20.49 63.87
N ALA A 144 -48.55 20.08 62.79
CA ALA A 144 -49.06 19.01 61.93
C ALA A 144 -49.38 17.76 62.78
N GLY A 145 -50.54 17.17 62.57
CA GLY A 145 -51.06 16.13 63.46
C GLY A 145 -52.23 16.59 64.35
N TYR A 146 -52.38 17.90 64.55
CA TYR A 146 -53.33 18.47 65.49
C TYR A 146 -54.12 19.63 64.90
N PHE A 147 -55.36 19.81 65.36
CA PHE A 147 -56.26 20.88 64.95
C PHE A 147 -56.80 21.69 66.13
N GLY A 148 -57.25 22.92 65.85
CA GLY A 148 -57.95 23.79 66.79
C GLY A 148 -59.13 24.48 66.11
N THR A 149 -60.32 24.38 66.69
CA THR A 149 -61.54 25.06 66.24
C THR A 149 -61.54 26.57 66.53
N GLY A 150 -60.53 27.05 67.26
CA GLY A 150 -60.45 28.41 67.78
C GLY A 150 -60.91 28.43 69.24
N ASN A 151 -60.20 29.21 70.06
CA ASN A 151 -60.42 29.34 71.52
C ASN A 151 -60.29 28.03 72.33
N ASP A 152 -59.76 26.97 71.70
CA ASP A 152 -59.48 25.71 72.38
C ASP A 152 -58.36 25.88 73.40
N THR A 153 -58.47 25.15 74.51
CA THR A 153 -57.47 25.13 75.58
C THR A 153 -56.20 24.38 75.17
N GLN A 154 -56.31 23.42 74.25
CA GLN A 154 -55.20 22.65 73.66
C GLN A 154 -55.58 22.18 72.26
N CYS A 155 -54.57 21.96 71.41
CA CYS A 155 -54.80 21.37 70.10
C CYS A 155 -55.24 19.91 70.24
N LYS A 156 -56.26 19.51 69.48
CA LYS A 156 -56.83 18.16 69.48
C LYS A 156 -56.20 17.32 68.36
N PRO A 157 -56.04 16.01 68.53
CA PRO A 157 -55.47 15.15 67.49
C PRO A 157 -56.38 15.11 66.25
N MET A 158 -55.80 15.16 65.07
CA MET A 158 -56.51 15.01 63.80
C MET A 158 -56.84 13.54 63.52
N THR A 159 -57.88 13.30 62.73
CA THR A 159 -58.31 11.97 62.29
C THR A 159 -58.17 11.88 60.78
N CYS A 160 -56.93 11.85 60.28
CA CYS A 160 -56.67 11.65 58.87
C CYS A 160 -56.88 10.19 58.49
N ALA A 161 -57.57 9.97 57.37
CA ALA A 161 -57.66 8.65 56.76
C ALA A 161 -56.25 8.16 56.35
N PRO A 162 -56.02 6.84 56.33
CA PRO A 162 -54.80 6.27 55.75
C PRO A 162 -54.52 6.84 54.35
N GLY A 163 -53.24 7.09 54.06
CA GLY A 163 -52.77 7.73 52.82
C GLY A 163 -52.78 9.26 52.85
N SER A 164 -53.08 9.88 54.00
CA SER A 164 -53.05 11.32 54.18
C SER A 164 -52.36 11.73 55.47
N ALA A 165 -51.53 12.78 55.39
CA ALA A 165 -50.87 13.39 56.55
C ALA A 165 -51.64 14.62 57.04
N GLY A 166 -51.46 14.97 58.32
CA GLY A 166 -52.01 16.19 58.88
C GLY A 166 -51.23 17.41 58.38
N VAL A 167 -51.93 18.52 58.13
CA VAL A 167 -51.29 19.80 57.85
C VAL A 167 -51.17 20.63 59.13
N ALA A 168 -50.15 21.49 59.20
CA ALA A 168 -50.05 22.47 60.28
C ALA A 168 -51.22 23.47 60.23
N THR A 169 -51.54 24.10 61.36
CA THR A 169 -52.63 25.11 61.47
C THR A 169 -54.02 24.60 61.04
N ALA A 170 -54.29 23.30 61.21
CA ALA A 170 -55.59 22.72 60.88
C ALA A 170 -56.72 23.28 61.77
N ASN A 171 -57.83 23.66 61.15
CA ASN A 171 -59.02 24.17 61.85
C ASN A 171 -60.17 23.14 61.99
N THR A 172 -60.00 21.96 61.38
CA THR A 172 -60.98 20.86 61.39
C THR A 172 -60.26 19.52 61.58
N PRO A 173 -60.93 18.50 62.14
CA PRO A 173 -60.32 17.19 62.41
C PRO A 173 -59.86 16.43 61.16
N ASN A 174 -60.32 16.82 59.97
CA ASN A 174 -60.10 16.15 58.69
C ASN A 174 -59.32 17.02 57.67
N ASN A 175 -58.64 18.07 58.13
CA ASN A 175 -57.84 18.96 57.28
C ASN A 175 -56.52 18.29 56.84
N CYS A 176 -56.61 17.25 56.02
CA CYS A 176 -55.49 16.37 55.69
C CYS A 176 -55.06 16.54 54.23
N THR A 177 -53.79 16.32 53.94
CA THR A 177 -53.26 16.28 52.57
C THR A 177 -52.86 14.87 52.20
N LYS A 178 -53.22 14.44 50.99
CA LYS A 178 -52.78 13.15 50.45
C LYS A 178 -51.26 13.08 50.41
N CYS A 179 -50.71 11.91 50.69
CA CYS A 179 -49.29 11.68 50.48
C CYS A 179 -48.94 11.83 48.99
N PRO A 180 -47.77 12.42 48.68
CA PRO A 180 -47.29 12.51 47.30
C PRO A 180 -46.89 11.12 46.78
N ASP A 181 -46.74 11.02 45.46
CA ASP A 181 -46.25 9.82 44.77
C ASP A 181 -44.95 9.28 45.40
N GLY A 182 -44.91 7.98 45.66
CA GLY A 182 -43.80 7.28 46.30
C GLY A 182 -43.75 7.41 47.83
N ALA A 183 -44.80 7.91 48.48
CA ALA A 183 -44.93 7.96 49.93
C ALA A 183 -46.31 7.51 50.42
N ALA A 184 -46.36 6.87 51.58
CA ALA A 184 -47.59 6.38 52.21
C ALA A 184 -47.67 6.82 53.69
N SER A 185 -48.85 6.72 54.29
CA SER A 185 -49.07 6.99 55.71
C SER A 185 -50.19 6.10 56.25
N ASN A 186 -50.02 5.57 57.46
CA ASN A 186 -51.06 4.76 58.12
C ASN A 186 -52.27 5.60 58.59
N GLY A 187 -52.26 6.92 58.36
CA GLY A 187 -53.32 7.84 58.76
C GLY A 187 -53.04 8.43 60.14
N ALA A 188 -54.09 8.80 60.88
CA ALA A 188 -53.98 9.44 62.20
C ALA A 188 -53.08 10.70 62.22
N ALA A 189 -52.94 11.32 61.05
CA ALA A 189 -52.13 12.50 60.81
C ALA A 189 -50.60 12.30 60.96
N GLU A 190 -50.14 11.05 60.85
CA GLU A 190 -48.72 10.71 60.69
C GLU A 190 -48.14 11.29 59.40
N ALA A 191 -46.87 11.68 59.45
CA ALA A 191 -46.14 12.16 58.28
C ALA A 191 -46.05 11.08 57.20
N CYS A 192 -46.06 11.50 55.93
CA CYS A 192 -45.89 10.57 54.81
C CYS A 192 -44.45 10.02 54.81
N THR A 193 -44.33 8.69 54.90
CA THR A 193 -43.04 8.00 54.82
C THR A 193 -42.78 7.57 53.38
N PRO A 194 -41.62 7.92 52.79
CA PRO A 194 -41.21 7.41 51.50
C PRO A 194 -41.19 5.88 51.48
N CYS A 195 -41.58 5.30 50.36
CA CYS A 195 -41.50 3.85 50.18
C CYS A 195 -40.05 3.39 50.04
N ASP A 196 -39.74 2.27 50.68
CA ASP A 196 -38.44 1.61 50.51
C ASP A 196 -38.22 1.17 49.05
N PRO A 197 -36.97 1.07 48.58
CA PRO A 197 -36.67 0.52 47.26
C PRO A 197 -37.34 -0.84 47.03
N GLY A 198 -37.93 -1.03 45.84
CA GLY A 198 -38.75 -2.20 45.51
C GLY A 198 -40.26 -2.01 45.73
N PHE A 199 -40.66 -0.88 46.30
CA PHE A 199 -42.07 -0.55 46.54
C PHE A 199 -42.47 0.76 45.84
N PHE A 200 -43.78 0.93 45.63
CA PHE A 200 -44.38 2.12 45.04
C PHE A 200 -45.65 2.53 45.81
N ALA A 201 -46.05 3.78 45.70
CA ALA A 201 -47.31 4.29 46.22
C ALA A 201 -47.81 5.41 45.30
N ALA A 202 -49.03 5.30 44.79
CA ALA A 202 -49.71 6.40 44.13
C ALA A 202 -50.19 7.42 45.17
N SER A 203 -50.38 8.67 44.76
CA SER A 203 -50.85 9.70 45.68
C SER A 203 -52.15 9.31 46.41
N GLY A 204 -52.07 9.27 47.74
CA GLY A 204 -53.18 8.88 48.62
C GLY A 204 -53.21 7.40 49.03
N ASP A 205 -52.22 6.60 48.67
CA ASP A 205 -52.14 5.20 49.11
C ASP A 205 -51.81 5.07 50.60
N ALA A 206 -52.51 4.16 51.26
CA ALA A 206 -52.37 3.89 52.69
C ALA A 206 -51.08 3.15 53.05
N ALA A 207 -50.51 2.39 52.11
CA ALA A 207 -49.32 1.58 52.32
C ALA A 207 -48.56 1.38 51.02
N CYS A 208 -47.23 1.32 51.11
CA CYS A 208 -46.36 1.00 49.98
C CYS A 208 -46.62 -0.42 49.45
N GLN A 209 -46.85 -0.52 48.14
CA GLN A 209 -47.16 -1.78 47.45
C GLN A 209 -45.92 -2.33 46.72
N PRO A 210 -45.77 -3.65 46.59
CA PRO A 210 -44.62 -4.24 45.90
C PRO A 210 -44.63 -3.92 44.40
N ALA A 211 -43.50 -3.49 43.86
CA ALA A 211 -43.34 -3.28 42.42
C ALA A 211 -43.39 -4.60 41.64
N THR A 212 -43.74 -4.53 40.36
CA THR A 212 -43.87 -5.68 39.44
C THR A 212 -42.83 -5.60 38.33
N CYS A 213 -41.59 -5.23 38.67
CA CYS A 213 -40.52 -5.07 37.67
C CYS A 213 -40.10 -6.42 37.08
N PRO A 214 -39.78 -6.49 35.77
CA PRO A 214 -39.23 -7.71 35.20
C PRO A 214 -37.83 -8.02 35.79
N PRO A 215 -37.38 -9.28 35.77
CA PRO A 215 -36.00 -9.63 36.12
C PRO A 215 -34.97 -8.78 35.35
N GLY A 216 -33.89 -8.36 36.01
CA GLY A 216 -32.91 -7.41 35.49
C GLY A 216 -33.24 -5.94 35.75
N TRP A 217 -34.42 -5.66 36.33
CA TRP A 217 -34.90 -4.29 36.58
C TRP A 217 -35.25 -4.11 38.06
N ARG A 218 -35.07 -2.90 38.57
CA ARG A 218 -35.53 -2.46 39.90
C ARG A 218 -36.58 -1.37 39.76
N SER A 219 -37.36 -1.13 40.81
CA SER A 219 -38.29 0.00 40.84
C SER A 219 -37.56 1.34 40.91
N ASN A 220 -38.15 2.38 40.30
CA ASN A 220 -37.70 3.75 40.49
C ASN A 220 -38.06 4.26 41.90
N VAL A 221 -37.23 5.12 42.48
CA VAL A 221 -37.46 5.72 43.80
C VAL A 221 -37.37 7.24 43.67
N PRO A 222 -38.47 8.01 43.91
CA PRO A 222 -39.84 7.55 44.17
C PRO A 222 -40.56 7.01 42.92
N SER A 223 -41.56 6.14 43.12
CA SER A 223 -42.44 5.63 42.05
C SER A 223 -43.91 5.63 42.47
N SER A 224 -44.80 5.99 41.54
CA SER A 224 -46.26 5.92 41.67
C SER A 224 -46.92 4.77 40.92
N VAL A 225 -46.14 3.96 40.18
CA VAL A 225 -46.69 2.86 39.38
C VAL A 225 -45.84 1.61 39.54
N ALA A 226 -46.50 0.45 39.68
CA ALA A 226 -45.86 -0.85 39.88
C ALA A 226 -44.82 -1.22 38.81
N SER A 227 -45.00 -0.74 37.57
CA SER A 227 -44.16 -1.03 36.40
C SER A 227 -43.16 0.08 36.05
N ASN A 228 -43.01 1.10 36.89
CA ASN A 228 -42.03 2.16 36.67
C ASN A 228 -40.64 1.70 37.16
N CYS A 229 -39.91 1.08 36.24
CA CYS A 229 -38.68 0.35 36.53
C CYS A 229 -37.48 0.91 35.76
N THR A 230 -36.29 0.73 36.31
CA THR A 230 -35.00 1.05 35.66
C THR A 230 -34.07 -0.16 35.72
N GLY A 231 -33.35 -0.40 34.62
CA GLY A 231 -32.41 -1.51 34.50
C GLY A 231 -31.31 -1.47 35.56
N CYS A 232 -30.87 -2.66 35.97
CA CYS A 232 -29.66 -2.80 36.78
C CYS A 232 -28.43 -2.54 35.91
N ALA A 233 -27.57 -1.63 36.39
CA ALA A 233 -26.34 -1.28 35.70
C ALA A 233 -25.39 -2.48 35.64
N VAL A 234 -24.45 -2.42 34.70
CA VAL A 234 -23.37 -3.39 34.53
C VAL A 234 -22.71 -3.71 35.88
N GLY A 235 -22.49 -5.00 36.14
CA GLY A 235 -21.95 -5.49 37.42
C GLY A 235 -23.02 -5.85 38.46
N THR A 236 -24.29 -5.56 38.19
CA THR A 236 -25.39 -5.86 39.12
C THR A 236 -26.52 -6.64 38.46
N TYR A 237 -27.30 -7.36 39.26
CA TYR A 237 -28.44 -8.15 38.81
C TYR A 237 -29.68 -7.93 39.69
N SER A 238 -30.85 -8.26 39.17
CA SER A 238 -32.12 -8.24 39.92
C SER A 238 -32.99 -9.43 39.51
N THR A 239 -33.65 -10.07 40.48
CA THR A 239 -34.59 -11.16 40.21
C THR A 239 -35.99 -10.66 39.83
N GLY A 240 -36.19 -9.34 39.76
CA GLY A 240 -37.47 -8.70 39.44
C GLY A 240 -38.37 -8.52 40.67
N GLY A 241 -39.60 -8.06 40.44
CA GLY A 241 -40.56 -7.68 41.48
C GLY A 241 -40.06 -6.51 42.32
N SER A 242 -40.03 -6.71 43.64
CA SER A 242 -39.51 -5.76 44.64
C SER A 242 -38.01 -5.87 44.89
N SER A 243 -37.28 -6.73 44.16
CA SER A 243 -35.84 -6.83 44.36
C SER A 243 -35.09 -5.58 43.88
N THR A 244 -34.04 -5.23 44.62
CA THR A 244 -33.09 -4.19 44.25
C THR A 244 -31.95 -4.78 43.40
N CYS A 245 -31.13 -3.92 42.80
CA CYS A 245 -29.93 -4.41 42.12
C CYS A 245 -28.89 -4.88 43.14
N HIS A 246 -28.45 -6.13 43.01
CA HIS A 246 -27.43 -6.75 43.85
C HIS A 246 -26.12 -6.95 43.07
N PRO A 247 -24.95 -6.89 43.71
CA PRO A 247 -23.66 -7.16 43.06
C PRO A 247 -23.61 -8.58 42.47
N ALA A 248 -23.16 -8.70 41.23
CA ALA A 248 -22.97 -10.00 40.58
C ALA A 248 -21.72 -10.74 41.11
N THR A 249 -21.66 -12.05 40.87
CA THR A 249 -20.57 -12.93 41.31
C THR A 249 -19.83 -13.56 40.12
N CYS A 250 -19.55 -12.74 39.10
CA CYS A 250 -18.91 -13.23 37.88
C CYS A 250 -17.48 -13.73 38.12
N ALA A 251 -17.09 -14.80 37.43
CA ALA A 251 -15.71 -15.27 37.45
C ALA A 251 -14.76 -14.23 36.81
N PRO A 252 -13.45 -14.23 37.16
CA PRO A 252 -12.47 -13.39 36.47
C PRO A 252 -12.49 -13.62 34.96
N GLY A 253 -12.42 -12.54 34.18
CA GLY A 253 -12.61 -12.56 32.72
C GLY A 253 -14.06 -12.34 32.26
N TYR A 254 -15.02 -12.30 33.19
CA TYR A 254 -16.43 -12.11 32.90
C TYR A 254 -17.00 -10.89 33.63
N PHE A 255 -18.13 -10.39 33.13
CA PHE A 255 -18.87 -9.26 33.72
C PHE A 255 -20.38 -9.50 33.59
N ALA A 256 -21.18 -8.91 34.48
CA ALA A 256 -22.64 -8.94 34.36
C ALA A 256 -23.10 -7.79 33.45
N PRO A 257 -23.72 -8.05 32.28
CA PRO A 257 -24.27 -7.00 31.43
C PRO A 257 -25.43 -6.25 32.10
N GLU A 258 -25.83 -5.13 31.49
CA GLU A 258 -27.02 -4.41 31.94
C GLU A 258 -28.26 -5.32 31.81
N GLY A 259 -29.10 -5.34 32.86
CA GLY A 259 -30.30 -6.19 32.87
C GLY A 259 -30.07 -7.65 33.26
N SER A 260 -28.91 -8.01 33.83
CA SER A 260 -28.67 -9.35 34.36
C SER A 260 -29.74 -9.80 35.36
N THR A 261 -30.25 -11.02 35.19
CA THR A 261 -31.38 -11.54 35.98
C THR A 261 -30.95 -12.38 37.19
N THR A 262 -29.72 -12.88 37.19
CA THR A 262 -29.15 -13.74 38.26
C THR A 262 -27.69 -13.36 38.52
N ALA A 263 -27.15 -13.82 39.66
CA ALA A 263 -25.78 -13.51 40.10
C ALA A 263 -24.69 -14.02 39.13
N ASP A 264 -25.00 -15.09 38.39
CA ASP A 264 -24.08 -15.76 37.44
C ASP A 264 -24.45 -15.48 35.97
N ASN A 265 -25.36 -14.54 35.70
CA ASN A 265 -25.66 -14.06 34.34
C ASN A 265 -24.49 -13.20 33.84
N CYS A 266 -23.40 -13.85 33.46
CA CYS A 266 -22.13 -13.21 33.14
C CYS A 266 -21.74 -13.45 31.68
N GLU A 267 -21.22 -12.40 31.04
CA GLU A 267 -20.68 -12.42 29.68
C GLU A 267 -19.16 -12.27 29.70
N LEU A 268 -18.51 -12.82 28.66
CA LEU A 268 -17.07 -12.76 28.51
C LEU A 268 -16.61 -11.34 28.16
N CYS A 269 -15.54 -10.85 28.79
CA CYS A 269 -14.96 -9.57 28.38
C CYS A 269 -14.41 -9.65 26.95
N PRO A 270 -14.71 -8.69 26.07
CA PRO A 270 -14.17 -8.66 24.72
C PRO A 270 -12.64 -8.49 24.72
N ALA A 271 -11.98 -8.93 23.65
CA ALA A 271 -10.53 -8.78 23.49
C ALA A 271 -10.10 -7.31 23.63
N GLY A 272 -8.94 -7.08 24.26
CA GLY A 272 -8.48 -5.73 24.62
C GLY A 272 -9.09 -5.15 25.92
N THR A 273 -9.94 -5.92 26.61
CA THR A 273 -10.48 -5.56 27.92
C THR A 273 -10.36 -6.71 28.91
N TYR A 274 -10.37 -6.41 30.21
CA TYR A 274 -10.26 -7.38 31.29
C TYR A 274 -11.24 -7.09 32.42
N SER A 275 -11.57 -8.12 33.20
CA SER A 275 -12.32 -7.98 34.45
C SER A 275 -11.73 -8.89 35.53
N PRO A 276 -11.44 -8.38 36.75
CA PRO A 276 -11.02 -9.23 37.86
C PRO A 276 -12.16 -10.14 38.38
N GLY A 277 -13.38 -10.03 37.85
CA GLY A 277 -14.57 -10.75 38.31
C GLY A 277 -15.39 -9.95 39.32
N GLY A 278 -16.43 -10.58 39.88
CA GLY A 278 -17.39 -9.96 40.78
C GLY A 278 -18.37 -9.03 40.06
N ASP A 279 -18.54 -7.82 40.59
CA ASP A 279 -19.36 -6.73 40.05
C ASP A 279 -18.57 -5.77 39.16
N ALA A 280 -17.30 -6.10 38.85
CA ALA A 280 -16.48 -5.30 37.97
C ALA A 280 -16.98 -5.37 36.51
N HIS A 281 -17.02 -4.21 35.85
CA HIS A 281 -17.17 -4.11 34.40
C HIS A 281 -15.82 -4.32 33.70
N CYS A 282 -15.86 -4.66 32.40
CA CYS A 282 -14.64 -4.80 31.61
C CYS A 282 -13.91 -3.45 31.48
N LYS A 283 -12.65 -3.44 31.90
CA LYS A 283 -11.73 -2.29 31.82
C LYS A 283 -10.74 -2.50 30.68
N SER A 284 -10.19 -1.42 30.13
CA SER A 284 -9.14 -1.53 29.10
C SER A 284 -7.88 -2.20 29.66
N THR A 285 -7.28 -3.09 28.87
CA THR A 285 -5.95 -3.63 29.19
C THR A 285 -4.83 -2.62 28.94
N SER A 286 -3.66 -2.87 29.53
CA SER A 286 -2.44 -2.07 29.42
C SER A 286 -1.33 -2.83 28.70
N CYS A 287 -1.68 -3.56 27.64
CA CYS A 287 -0.72 -4.40 26.94
C CYS A 287 0.42 -3.60 26.30
N ALA A 288 1.62 -4.18 26.26
CA ALA A 288 2.72 -3.63 25.49
C ALA A 288 2.41 -3.65 23.98
N GLN A 289 3.08 -2.79 23.21
CA GLN A 289 3.02 -2.82 21.75
C GLN A 289 3.45 -4.19 21.23
N GLY A 290 2.70 -4.75 20.28
CA GLY A 290 2.89 -6.13 19.81
C GLY A 290 2.08 -7.17 20.57
N PHE A 291 1.47 -6.79 21.69
CA PHE A 291 0.69 -7.69 22.53
C PHE A 291 -0.76 -7.23 22.59
N GLY A 292 -1.70 -8.16 22.55
CA GLY A 292 -3.12 -7.91 22.67
C GLY A 292 -3.72 -8.84 23.74
N ALA A 293 -4.66 -8.32 24.52
CA ALA A 293 -5.39 -9.17 25.45
C ALA A 293 -6.42 -10.03 24.71
N VAL A 294 -6.43 -11.32 25.00
CA VAL A 294 -7.45 -12.25 24.50
C VAL A 294 -8.82 -11.93 25.10
N ALA A 295 -9.90 -12.39 24.46
CA ALA A 295 -11.22 -12.33 25.09
C ALA A 295 -11.21 -13.14 26.39
N GLY A 296 -11.84 -12.60 27.43
CA GLY A 296 -11.85 -13.21 28.76
C GLY A 296 -10.62 -12.93 29.62
N ALA A 297 -9.86 -11.88 29.35
CA ALA A 297 -8.73 -11.50 30.20
C ALA A 297 -9.20 -11.20 31.63
N SER A 298 -8.54 -11.80 32.62
CA SER A 298 -8.82 -11.58 34.04
C SER A 298 -7.93 -10.50 34.66
N ASP A 299 -6.81 -10.20 34.01
CA ASP A 299 -5.83 -9.19 34.40
C ASP A 299 -5.47 -8.27 33.23
N GLY A 300 -5.13 -7.01 33.54
CA GLY A 300 -4.85 -5.97 32.56
C GLY A 300 -3.52 -6.11 31.83
N GLU A 301 -2.60 -6.94 32.34
CA GLU A 301 -1.22 -7.07 31.83
C GLU A 301 -0.80 -8.55 31.68
N ALA A 302 -1.15 -9.41 32.63
CA ALA A 302 -0.75 -10.82 32.65
C ALA A 302 -1.41 -11.67 31.55
N ASN A 303 -2.54 -11.20 30.99
CA ASN A 303 -3.23 -11.87 29.89
C ASN A 303 -2.95 -11.27 28.50
N CYS A 304 -1.95 -10.40 28.41
CA CYS A 304 -1.48 -9.88 27.12
C CYS A 304 -0.66 -10.96 26.40
N VAL A 305 -1.14 -11.41 25.25
CA VAL A 305 -0.45 -12.41 24.41
C VAL A 305 0.21 -11.72 23.22
N ALA A 306 1.37 -12.24 22.80
CA ALA A 306 2.02 -11.76 21.59
C ALA A 306 1.11 -12.03 20.38
N CYS A 307 0.97 -11.06 19.49
CA CYS A 307 0.24 -11.31 18.25
C CYS A 307 1.03 -12.28 17.36
N GLU A 308 0.34 -13.33 16.93
CA GLU A 308 0.88 -14.33 16.01
C GLU A 308 1.24 -13.70 14.64
N PRO A 309 2.09 -14.36 13.83
CA PRO A 309 2.41 -13.92 12.48
C PRO A 309 1.17 -13.55 11.65
N GLY A 310 1.21 -12.37 11.01
CA GLY A 310 0.09 -11.83 10.23
C GLY A 310 -0.94 -11.06 11.05
N TYR A 311 -0.70 -10.90 12.36
CA TYR A 311 -1.47 -10.04 13.23
C TYR A 311 -0.57 -9.02 13.92
N PHE A 312 -1.13 -7.86 14.24
CA PHE A 312 -0.46 -6.78 14.95
C PHE A 312 -1.34 -6.20 16.06
N SER A 313 -0.72 -5.54 17.04
CA SER A 313 -1.41 -4.77 18.08
C SER A 313 -0.64 -3.52 18.44
N LEU A 314 -1.32 -2.38 18.52
CA LEU A 314 -0.77 -1.12 19.05
C LEU A 314 -0.58 -1.15 20.58
N GLY A 315 -0.90 -2.27 21.24
CA GLY A 315 -0.91 -2.41 22.69
C GLY A 315 -2.16 -1.78 23.33
N GLN A 316 -2.11 -1.57 24.64
CA GLN A 316 -3.20 -1.03 25.44
C GLN A 316 -4.47 -1.89 25.28
N LYS A 317 -5.60 -1.26 24.89
CA LYS A 317 -6.87 -1.94 24.59
C LYS A 317 -6.95 -2.52 23.18
N SER A 318 -5.90 -2.41 22.37
CA SER A 318 -5.92 -2.95 21.00
C SER A 318 -5.84 -4.47 21.08
N PRO A 319 -6.83 -5.22 20.56
CA PRO A 319 -6.65 -6.64 20.35
C PRO A 319 -5.65 -6.88 19.21
N CYS A 320 -5.27 -8.13 19.01
CA CYS A 320 -4.52 -8.53 17.81
C CYS A 320 -5.43 -8.45 16.59
N LEU A 321 -5.06 -7.59 15.64
CA LEU A 321 -5.78 -7.30 14.40
C LEU A 321 -4.96 -7.79 13.20
N PRO A 322 -5.58 -8.18 12.08
CA PRO A 322 -4.84 -8.66 10.90
C PRO A 322 -3.96 -7.55 10.31
N THR A 323 -2.75 -7.90 9.87
CA THR A 323 -1.85 -6.97 9.17
C THR A 323 -2.44 -6.54 7.82
N THR A 324 -1.92 -5.44 7.28
CA THR A 324 -2.30 -4.87 5.98
C THR A 324 -1.14 -4.95 4.99
N CYS A 325 -0.37 -6.05 5.03
CA CYS A 325 0.73 -6.27 4.09
C CYS A 325 0.24 -6.23 2.65
N LYS A 326 1.02 -5.64 1.74
CA LYS A 326 0.73 -5.67 0.31
C LYS A 326 0.91 -7.09 -0.24
N PRO A 327 0.22 -7.48 -1.33
CA PRO A 327 0.49 -8.76 -1.99
C PRO A 327 1.98 -8.91 -2.33
N GLY A 328 2.52 -10.11 -2.15
CA GLY A 328 3.96 -10.39 -2.22
C GLY A 328 4.73 -10.16 -0.92
N PHE A 329 4.10 -9.60 0.11
CA PHE A 329 4.70 -9.36 1.42
C PHE A 329 3.90 -10.05 2.53
N ALA A 330 4.58 -10.50 3.57
CA ALA A 330 4.00 -11.09 4.77
C ALA A 330 4.72 -10.62 6.02
N SER A 331 4.12 -10.78 7.19
CA SER A 331 4.79 -10.52 8.47
C SER A 331 4.89 -11.82 9.27
N ASP A 332 6.06 -12.45 9.21
CA ASP A 332 6.43 -13.68 9.93
C ASP A 332 6.86 -13.41 11.38
N VAL A 333 6.93 -12.13 11.74
CA VAL A 333 7.37 -11.66 13.05
C VAL A 333 6.25 -11.86 14.08
N HIS A 334 6.61 -12.36 15.25
CA HIS A 334 5.71 -12.41 16.40
C HIS A 334 5.71 -11.05 17.10
N ALA A 335 4.59 -10.71 17.74
CA ALA A 335 4.38 -9.44 18.42
C ALA A 335 4.53 -8.20 17.52
N ASN A 336 3.93 -8.24 16.32
CA ASN A 336 3.93 -7.06 15.45
C ASN A 336 3.16 -5.92 16.09
N HIS A 337 3.75 -4.74 16.06
CA HIS A 337 3.11 -3.54 16.60
C HIS A 337 2.64 -2.56 15.52
N LEU A 338 2.93 -2.85 14.25
CA LEU A 338 2.58 -2.00 13.12
C LEU A 338 1.82 -2.81 12.05
N PRO A 339 0.83 -2.18 11.38
CA PRO A 339 -0.02 -2.87 10.42
C PRO A 339 0.69 -3.28 9.13
N ASP A 340 1.67 -2.50 8.67
CA ASP A 340 2.32 -2.65 7.35
C ASP A 340 3.85 -2.50 7.39
N ALA A 341 4.40 -1.75 8.35
CA ALA A 341 5.83 -1.48 8.44
C ALA A 341 6.70 -2.69 8.83
N MET A 342 6.09 -3.79 9.28
CA MET A 342 6.77 -5.03 9.66
C MET A 342 6.56 -6.16 8.64
N CYS A 343 6.16 -5.82 7.42
CA CYS A 343 6.00 -6.78 6.33
C CYS A 343 7.32 -6.97 5.58
N SER A 344 7.74 -8.22 5.40
CA SER A 344 8.90 -8.64 4.62
C SER A 344 8.49 -9.23 3.28
N LEU A 345 9.35 -9.10 2.28
CA LEU A 345 9.12 -9.61 0.93
C LEU A 345 9.22 -11.14 0.93
N CYS A 346 8.22 -11.85 0.40
CA CYS A 346 8.27 -13.31 0.35
C CYS A 346 9.45 -13.79 -0.49
N PRO A 347 10.26 -14.76 0.00
CA PRO A 347 11.42 -15.28 -0.72
C PRO A 347 11.01 -15.99 -2.03
N GLN A 348 11.97 -16.22 -2.91
CA GLN A 348 11.76 -17.00 -4.15
C GLN A 348 11.13 -18.36 -3.82
N GLY A 349 10.18 -18.79 -4.65
CA GLY A 349 9.44 -20.04 -4.42
C GLY A 349 8.27 -19.91 -3.43
N TYR A 350 8.04 -18.73 -2.84
CA TYR A 350 6.92 -18.46 -1.94
C TYR A 350 6.10 -17.25 -2.39
N PHE A 351 4.81 -17.24 -2.07
CA PHE A 351 3.90 -16.13 -2.36
C PHE A 351 3.07 -15.73 -1.13
N SER A 352 2.56 -14.51 -1.14
CA SER A 352 1.50 -14.08 -0.22
C SER A 352 0.47 -13.22 -0.95
N VAL A 353 -0.80 -13.46 -0.66
CA VAL A 353 -1.91 -12.64 -1.15
C VAL A 353 -2.00 -11.27 -0.45
N GLY A 354 -1.16 -11.02 0.55
CA GLY A 354 -1.19 -9.82 1.39
C GLY A 354 -2.14 -9.97 2.59
N GLY A 355 -2.37 -8.86 3.30
CA GLY A 355 -3.16 -8.85 4.53
C GLY A 355 -2.43 -9.60 5.67
N SER A 356 -3.13 -10.54 6.31
CA SER A 356 -2.58 -11.47 7.30
C SER A 356 -1.99 -12.74 6.70
N GLY A 357 -2.04 -12.89 5.37
CA GLY A 357 -1.51 -14.04 4.65
C GLY A 357 0.01 -14.18 4.80
N GLN A 358 0.45 -15.35 5.25
CA GLN A 358 1.88 -15.69 5.37
C GLN A 358 2.45 -16.18 4.04
N CYS A 359 3.77 -16.16 3.91
CA CYS A 359 4.45 -16.71 2.74
C CYS A 359 4.18 -18.21 2.64
N THR A 360 3.53 -18.64 1.56
CA THR A 360 3.16 -20.04 1.30
C THR A 360 3.91 -20.59 0.09
N PRO A 361 4.22 -21.90 0.06
CA PRO A 361 4.95 -22.51 -1.06
C PRO A 361 4.20 -22.38 -2.39
N ALA A 362 4.95 -22.13 -3.46
CA ALA A 362 4.42 -22.08 -4.82
C ALA A 362 3.92 -23.44 -5.31
N THR A 363 3.02 -23.40 -6.29
CA THR A 363 2.48 -24.57 -6.99
C THR A 363 2.83 -24.55 -8.49
N CYS A 364 3.94 -23.92 -8.86
CA CYS A 364 4.38 -23.83 -10.25
C CYS A 364 4.59 -25.22 -10.85
N LEU A 365 4.19 -25.40 -12.11
CA LEU A 365 4.50 -26.61 -12.88
C LEU A 365 5.99 -26.68 -13.23
N GLY A 366 6.47 -27.88 -13.58
CA GLY A 366 7.81 -28.06 -14.13
C GLY A 366 8.06 -27.15 -15.33
N GLY A 367 9.27 -26.60 -15.43
CA GLY A 367 9.63 -25.56 -16.39
C GLY A 367 9.41 -24.13 -15.91
N PHE A 368 8.76 -23.93 -14.76
CA PHE A 368 8.47 -22.62 -14.19
C PHE A 368 9.09 -22.46 -12.80
N MET A 369 9.43 -21.22 -12.45
CA MET A 369 9.81 -20.83 -11.09
C MET A 369 8.92 -19.69 -10.60
N LEU A 370 8.82 -19.51 -9.29
CA LEU A 370 8.13 -18.37 -8.69
C LEU A 370 9.16 -17.31 -8.27
N PRO A 371 9.11 -16.07 -8.80
CA PRO A 371 10.04 -15.01 -8.43
C PRO A 371 9.78 -14.53 -7.00
N GLN A 372 10.76 -13.82 -6.42
CA GLN A 372 10.60 -13.18 -5.12
C GLN A 372 9.49 -12.12 -5.18
N GLY A 373 8.67 -12.01 -4.12
CA GLY A 373 7.59 -11.03 -4.07
C GLY A 373 6.34 -11.38 -4.89
N ALA A 374 6.17 -12.66 -5.25
CA ALA A 374 4.98 -13.10 -5.96
C ALA A 374 3.70 -12.98 -5.10
N SER A 375 2.61 -12.58 -5.75
CA SER A 375 1.30 -12.40 -5.09
C SER A 375 0.37 -13.59 -5.25
N ASP A 376 0.69 -14.51 -6.16
CA ASP A 376 -0.10 -15.71 -6.45
C ASP A 376 0.83 -16.90 -6.73
N GLY A 377 0.54 -18.06 -6.15
CA GLY A 377 1.38 -19.26 -6.20
C GLY A 377 1.42 -19.99 -7.56
N ASN A 378 0.57 -19.61 -8.51
CA ASN A 378 0.48 -20.22 -9.83
C ASN A 378 0.49 -19.17 -10.97
N ALA A 379 -0.28 -18.09 -10.84
CA ALA A 379 -0.37 -17.04 -11.85
C ALA A 379 0.89 -16.17 -11.93
N SER A 380 1.69 -16.10 -10.86
CA SER A 380 2.96 -15.36 -10.86
C SER A 380 4.16 -16.21 -11.32
N CYS A 381 3.94 -17.47 -11.72
CA CYS A 381 5.01 -18.35 -12.18
C CYS A 381 5.61 -17.83 -13.49
N VAL A 382 6.94 -17.82 -13.57
CA VAL A 382 7.70 -17.40 -14.74
C VAL A 382 8.44 -18.58 -15.37
N LEU A 383 8.44 -18.62 -16.70
CA LEU A 383 9.08 -19.68 -17.48
C LEU A 383 10.62 -19.61 -17.33
N CYS A 384 11.27 -20.74 -17.10
CA CYS A 384 12.73 -20.82 -17.16
C CYS A 384 13.22 -20.62 -18.61
N ALA A 385 14.25 -19.80 -18.78
CA ALA A 385 14.84 -19.53 -20.09
C ALA A 385 15.47 -20.80 -20.70
N ALA A 386 15.75 -20.78 -22.01
CA ALA A 386 16.47 -21.85 -22.68
C ALA A 386 17.83 -22.12 -21.99
N GLY A 387 18.21 -23.40 -21.90
CA GLY A 387 19.37 -23.84 -21.12
C GLY A 387 19.15 -23.88 -19.59
N GLN A 388 17.95 -23.60 -19.10
CA GLN A 388 17.59 -23.71 -17.69
C GLN A 388 16.38 -24.62 -17.50
N PHE A 389 16.31 -25.28 -16.34
CA PHE A 389 15.19 -26.13 -15.94
C PHE A 389 14.71 -25.80 -14.53
N SER A 390 13.47 -26.16 -14.23
CA SER A 390 12.94 -26.21 -12.87
C SER A 390 12.01 -27.41 -12.72
N PRO A 391 12.15 -28.22 -11.66
CA PRO A 391 11.16 -29.25 -11.32
C PRO A 391 9.76 -28.68 -10.99
N GLY A 392 9.62 -27.37 -10.83
CA GLY A 392 8.40 -26.72 -10.37
C GLY A 392 8.37 -26.56 -8.84
N GLY A 393 7.20 -26.20 -8.30
CA GLY A 393 7.02 -25.88 -6.88
C GLY A 393 7.88 -24.69 -6.46
N THR A 394 8.66 -24.86 -5.39
CA THR A 394 9.52 -23.79 -4.83
C THR A 394 10.91 -23.70 -5.48
N SER A 395 11.18 -24.51 -6.51
CA SER A 395 12.51 -24.56 -7.13
C SER A 395 12.78 -23.34 -8.02
N ALA A 396 13.99 -22.81 -7.89
CA ALA A 396 14.53 -21.82 -8.81
C ALA A 396 14.88 -22.45 -10.16
N CYS A 397 15.02 -21.62 -11.20
CA CYS A 397 15.63 -22.10 -12.44
C CYS A 397 17.11 -22.46 -12.21
N GLN A 398 17.48 -23.67 -12.63
CA GLN A 398 18.83 -24.23 -12.55
C GLN A 398 19.35 -24.51 -13.95
N LEU A 399 20.67 -24.59 -14.12
CA LEU A 399 21.30 -24.86 -15.41
C LEU A 399 21.06 -26.32 -15.86
N THR A 400 20.75 -26.53 -17.14
CA THR A 400 20.61 -27.88 -17.71
C THR A 400 21.95 -28.58 -17.88
N ALA A 401 21.91 -29.90 -18.01
CA ALA A 401 23.06 -30.78 -18.17
C ALA A 401 22.97 -31.57 -19.50
N CYS A 402 22.62 -30.89 -20.60
CA CYS A 402 22.53 -31.52 -21.91
C CYS A 402 23.90 -32.00 -22.41
N GLU A 403 23.92 -33.11 -23.12
CA GLU A 403 25.13 -33.57 -23.81
C GLU A 403 25.49 -32.62 -24.97
N ALA A 404 26.76 -32.64 -25.39
CA ALA A 404 27.19 -31.82 -26.52
C ALA A 404 26.41 -32.18 -27.80
N GLY A 405 26.02 -31.17 -28.57
CA GLY A 405 25.12 -31.31 -29.72
C GLY A 405 23.63 -31.23 -29.37
N PHE A 406 23.28 -31.11 -28.08
CA PHE A 406 21.92 -30.93 -27.59
C PHE A 406 21.78 -29.66 -26.76
N ALA A 407 20.59 -29.05 -26.81
CA ALA A 407 20.21 -27.93 -25.98
C ALA A 407 18.77 -28.10 -25.47
N ALA A 408 18.52 -27.61 -24.26
CA ALA A 408 17.19 -27.61 -23.69
C ALA A 408 16.43 -26.33 -24.11
N PRO A 409 15.18 -26.46 -24.58
CA PRO A 409 14.32 -25.31 -24.86
C PRO A 409 13.95 -24.59 -23.56
N ALA A 410 13.35 -23.40 -23.69
CA ALA A 410 12.75 -22.73 -22.54
C ALA A 410 11.65 -23.61 -21.91
N GLY A 411 11.56 -23.63 -20.59
CA GLY A 411 10.59 -24.43 -19.85
C GLY A 411 10.97 -25.89 -19.63
N ALA A 412 12.25 -26.26 -19.67
CA ALA A 412 12.66 -27.62 -19.33
C ALA A 412 12.28 -27.96 -17.87
N SER A 413 11.77 -29.17 -17.65
CA SER A 413 11.31 -29.62 -16.32
C SER A 413 12.38 -30.41 -15.57
N SER A 414 13.40 -30.88 -16.28
CA SER A 414 14.49 -31.70 -15.79
C SER A 414 15.84 -31.22 -16.32
N ALA A 415 16.91 -31.61 -15.63
CA ALA A 415 18.28 -31.32 -16.06
C ALA A 415 18.62 -31.91 -17.43
N THR A 416 17.96 -33.00 -17.84
CA THR A 416 18.34 -33.77 -19.05
C THR A 416 17.18 -34.27 -19.90
N ALA A 417 15.93 -34.32 -19.38
CA ALA A 417 14.85 -35.03 -20.06
C ALA A 417 14.34 -34.33 -21.34
N GLU A 418 14.45 -33.01 -21.42
CA GLU A 418 13.99 -32.20 -22.56
C GLU A 418 15.13 -31.66 -23.44
N CYS A 419 16.30 -32.30 -23.42
CA CYS A 419 17.40 -31.93 -24.30
C CYS A 419 17.09 -32.30 -25.75
N THR A 420 16.99 -31.30 -26.62
CA THR A 420 16.70 -31.46 -28.05
C THR A 420 17.96 -31.32 -28.90
N GLN A 421 18.03 -32.10 -29.98
CA GLN A 421 19.17 -32.09 -30.88
C GLN A 421 19.28 -30.74 -31.60
N CYS A 422 20.46 -30.14 -31.64
CA CYS A 422 20.65 -28.92 -32.43
C CYS A 422 20.45 -29.22 -33.93
N PRO A 423 19.60 -28.44 -34.63
CA PRO A 423 19.35 -28.62 -36.05
C PRO A 423 20.60 -28.29 -36.87
N GLY A 424 20.63 -28.75 -38.14
CA GLY A 424 21.67 -28.36 -39.08
C GLY A 424 21.87 -26.85 -39.13
N GLY A 425 23.12 -26.40 -39.24
CA GLY A 425 23.48 -24.99 -39.11
C GLY A 425 23.82 -24.53 -37.69
N HIS A 426 23.52 -25.33 -36.65
CA HIS A 426 23.73 -24.95 -35.25
C HIS A 426 24.57 -25.98 -34.49
N TYR A 427 25.27 -25.52 -33.45
CA TYR A 427 26.06 -26.34 -32.55
C TYR A 427 25.75 -26.00 -31.08
N SER A 428 25.99 -26.94 -30.18
CA SER A 428 26.05 -26.65 -28.74
C SER A 428 27.17 -27.46 -28.10
N PRO A 429 28.01 -26.85 -27.23
CA PRO A 429 28.97 -27.58 -26.42
C PRO A 429 28.30 -28.41 -25.31
N GLY A 430 26.98 -28.31 -25.13
CA GLY A 430 26.22 -28.97 -24.06
C GLY A 430 26.03 -28.07 -22.83
N GLY A 431 25.52 -28.68 -21.76
CA GLY A 431 25.17 -28.02 -20.50
C GLY A 431 23.93 -27.14 -20.64
N ALA A 432 24.10 -25.84 -20.32
CA ALA A 432 23.08 -24.80 -20.40
C ALA A 432 23.19 -23.93 -21.65
N THR A 433 24.04 -24.33 -22.59
CA THR A 433 24.29 -23.53 -23.81
C THR A 433 23.21 -23.86 -24.85
N ASP A 434 22.48 -22.83 -25.27
CA ASP A 434 21.51 -22.96 -26.36
C ASP A 434 22.20 -23.29 -27.70
N CYS A 435 21.43 -23.71 -28.70
CA CYS A 435 21.94 -23.98 -30.04
C CYS A 435 22.42 -22.68 -30.71
N LEU A 436 23.74 -22.55 -30.85
CA LEU A 436 24.41 -21.39 -31.44
C LEU A 436 24.68 -21.63 -32.94
N PRO A 437 24.67 -20.60 -33.78
CA PRO A 437 24.97 -20.73 -35.21
C PRO A 437 26.42 -21.19 -35.45
N MET A 438 26.61 -22.13 -36.37
CA MET A 438 27.93 -22.57 -36.82
C MET A 438 28.67 -21.50 -37.63
N THR A 439 30.00 -21.57 -37.67
CA THR A 439 30.87 -20.62 -38.39
C THR A 439 31.71 -21.33 -39.45
N CYS A 440 31.07 -22.15 -40.29
CA CYS A 440 31.77 -22.85 -41.37
C CYS A 440 32.46 -21.89 -42.33
N ALA A 441 33.65 -22.25 -42.81
CA ALA A 441 34.33 -21.47 -43.84
C ALA A 441 33.52 -21.52 -45.15
N PRO A 442 33.58 -20.46 -46.00
CA PRO A 442 33.06 -20.51 -47.36
C PRO A 442 33.56 -21.76 -48.09
N GLY A 443 32.68 -22.42 -48.86
CA GLY A 443 32.96 -23.72 -49.48
C GLY A 443 32.65 -24.94 -48.60
N SER A 444 32.31 -24.73 -47.33
CA SER A 444 31.88 -25.77 -46.39
C SER A 444 30.47 -25.49 -45.86
N GLY A 445 29.62 -26.51 -45.84
CA GLY A 445 28.23 -26.42 -45.38
C GLY A 445 28.03 -27.06 -43.99
N ALA A 446 27.10 -26.49 -43.24
CA ALA A 446 26.71 -26.94 -41.90
C ALA A 446 25.59 -28.01 -41.96
N ASN A 447 25.85 -29.11 -42.66
CA ASN A 447 24.83 -30.15 -42.91
C ASN A 447 24.60 -31.11 -41.73
N ALA A 448 25.51 -31.12 -40.75
CA ALA A 448 25.44 -32.03 -39.62
C ALA A 448 24.47 -31.50 -38.56
N SER A 449 23.54 -32.35 -38.11
CA SER A 449 22.79 -32.16 -36.86
C SER A 449 23.66 -32.59 -35.66
N ALA A 450 23.37 -32.08 -34.47
CA ALA A 450 24.17 -32.32 -33.25
C ALA A 450 25.66 -31.92 -33.37
N ALA A 451 25.95 -30.80 -34.04
CA ALA A 451 27.31 -30.28 -34.02
C ALA A 451 27.70 -29.88 -32.59
N THR A 452 28.91 -30.26 -32.17
CA THR A 452 29.42 -30.00 -30.81
C THR A 452 30.35 -28.79 -30.75
N SER A 453 30.79 -28.29 -31.89
CA SER A 453 31.71 -27.17 -32.03
C SER A 453 31.34 -26.31 -33.25
N PRO A 454 31.72 -25.03 -33.26
CA PRO A 454 31.37 -24.10 -34.32
C PRO A 454 31.88 -24.50 -35.71
N THR A 455 32.91 -25.35 -35.80
CA THR A 455 33.60 -25.69 -37.06
C THR A 455 33.88 -27.17 -37.29
N SER A 456 33.86 -28.02 -36.24
CA SER A 456 34.30 -29.42 -36.35
C SER A 456 33.42 -30.29 -37.25
N SER A 457 32.14 -29.94 -37.39
CA SER A 457 31.16 -30.68 -38.19
C SER A 457 30.90 -30.05 -39.57
N CYS A 458 31.71 -29.07 -39.98
CA CYS A 458 31.61 -28.45 -41.29
C CYS A 458 32.06 -29.42 -42.38
N LEU A 459 31.19 -29.65 -43.36
CA LEU A 459 31.45 -30.55 -44.48
C LEU A 459 31.77 -29.74 -45.73
N VAL A 460 32.95 -29.96 -46.30
CA VAL A 460 33.31 -29.37 -47.60
C VAL A 460 32.30 -29.82 -48.65
N CYS A 461 31.68 -28.86 -49.36
CA CYS A 461 30.66 -29.18 -50.34
C CYS A 461 31.28 -30.00 -51.49
N LYS A 462 30.58 -31.06 -51.89
CA LYS A 462 31.01 -31.90 -53.02
C LYS A 462 30.89 -31.10 -54.32
N ALA A 463 31.61 -31.52 -55.36
CA ALA A 463 31.43 -30.97 -56.71
C ALA A 463 29.94 -30.99 -57.10
N GLY A 464 29.44 -29.89 -57.65
CA GLY A 464 28.01 -29.68 -57.91
C GLY A 464 27.23 -29.04 -56.75
N SER A 465 27.86 -28.70 -55.63
CA SER A 465 27.22 -28.01 -54.50
C SER A 465 28.09 -26.90 -53.94
N PHE A 466 27.47 -25.83 -53.43
CA PHE A 466 28.14 -24.68 -52.83
C PHE A 466 27.62 -24.34 -51.44
N SER A 467 28.40 -23.59 -50.68
CA SER A 467 27.96 -22.94 -49.43
C SER A 467 28.72 -21.63 -49.21
N PRO A 468 28.03 -20.51 -48.92
CA PRO A 468 28.69 -19.26 -48.55
C PRO A 468 29.43 -19.34 -47.19
N GLY A 469 29.32 -20.44 -46.46
CA GLY A 469 29.84 -20.60 -45.10
C GLY A 469 28.81 -20.22 -44.03
N GLY A 470 29.26 -20.11 -42.77
CA GLY A 470 28.42 -19.87 -41.62
C GLY A 470 27.54 -21.08 -41.29
N SER A 471 26.23 -20.83 -41.11
CA SER A 471 25.22 -21.84 -40.79
C SER A 471 24.52 -22.42 -42.02
N ALA A 472 24.92 -22.02 -43.23
CA ALA A 472 24.28 -22.47 -44.46
C ALA A 472 24.64 -23.94 -44.76
N PRO A 473 23.65 -24.79 -45.15
CA PRO A 473 23.92 -26.13 -45.66
C PRO A 473 24.55 -26.06 -47.07
N CYS A 474 25.10 -27.18 -47.55
CA CYS A 474 25.51 -27.28 -48.94
C CYS A 474 24.27 -27.33 -49.85
N LEU A 475 24.15 -26.36 -50.73
CA LEU A 475 23.06 -26.21 -51.69
C LEU A 475 23.57 -26.54 -53.12
N PRO A 476 22.70 -26.96 -54.04
CA PRO A 476 23.10 -27.27 -55.42
C PRO A 476 23.60 -26.02 -56.15
N THR A 477 24.64 -26.15 -56.98
CA THR A 477 25.11 -25.06 -57.86
C THR A 477 24.20 -24.86 -59.07
N ALA A 478 24.28 -23.68 -59.69
CA ALA A 478 23.60 -23.32 -60.93
C ALA A 478 24.61 -23.11 -62.07
N CYS A 479 25.52 -24.07 -62.26
CA CYS A 479 26.51 -23.99 -63.32
C CYS A 479 25.85 -24.06 -64.71
N PRO A 480 26.29 -23.26 -65.70
CA PRO A 480 25.78 -23.38 -67.06
C PRO A 480 26.08 -24.76 -67.66
N PRO A 481 25.29 -25.23 -68.64
CA PRO A 481 25.58 -26.49 -69.34
C PRO A 481 27.00 -26.50 -69.92
N GLY A 482 27.64 -27.66 -69.89
CA GLY A 482 29.06 -27.82 -70.26
C GLY A 482 30.05 -27.56 -69.12
N THR A 483 29.58 -27.10 -67.96
CA THR A 483 30.44 -26.77 -66.82
C THR A 483 30.00 -27.46 -65.52
N THR A 484 30.94 -27.64 -64.59
CA THR A 484 30.70 -28.18 -63.24
C THR A 484 31.44 -27.33 -62.21
N SER A 485 30.93 -27.26 -60.99
CA SER A 485 31.66 -26.65 -59.88
C SER A 485 32.67 -27.63 -59.27
N PRO A 486 33.83 -27.16 -58.77
CA PRO A 486 34.78 -27.98 -58.05
C PRO A 486 34.24 -28.34 -56.66
N LYS A 487 34.91 -29.27 -55.98
CA LYS A 487 34.72 -29.50 -54.56
C LYS A 487 35.07 -28.22 -53.79
N GLY A 488 34.21 -27.81 -52.86
CA GLY A 488 34.42 -26.63 -52.01
C GLY A 488 34.00 -25.31 -52.65
N ALA A 489 33.05 -25.31 -53.60
CA ALA A 489 32.53 -24.08 -54.17
C ALA A 489 31.82 -23.23 -53.09
N ASP A 490 32.08 -21.93 -53.06
CA ASP A 490 31.50 -20.98 -52.09
C ASP A 490 30.42 -20.07 -52.67
N VAL A 491 30.23 -20.13 -53.99
CA VAL A 491 29.26 -19.35 -54.76
C VAL A 491 28.46 -20.25 -55.71
N VAL A 492 27.27 -19.78 -56.07
CA VAL A 492 26.28 -20.59 -56.81
C VAL A 492 26.70 -20.93 -58.25
N ASP A 493 27.40 -20.04 -58.95
CA ASP A 493 27.63 -20.12 -60.40
C ASP A 493 29.00 -19.57 -60.89
N ARG A 494 29.73 -18.80 -60.09
CA ARG A 494 30.97 -18.13 -60.55
C ARG A 494 32.25 -18.97 -60.46
N GLN A 495 32.15 -20.19 -59.95
CA GLN A 495 33.27 -21.13 -59.80
C GLN A 495 33.07 -22.37 -60.68
N CYS A 496 32.39 -22.23 -61.82
CA CYS A 496 32.16 -23.33 -62.73
C CYS A 496 33.33 -23.46 -63.72
N SER A 497 33.86 -24.68 -63.88
CA SER A 497 34.89 -25.02 -64.86
C SER A 497 34.31 -25.90 -65.96
N SER A 498 34.80 -25.72 -67.19
CA SER A 498 34.40 -26.53 -68.34
C SER A 498 34.80 -27.99 -68.15
N CYS A 499 33.91 -28.92 -68.51
CA CYS A 499 34.26 -30.33 -68.58
C CYS A 499 35.41 -30.56 -69.58
N LEU A 500 36.35 -31.44 -69.22
CA LEU A 500 37.47 -31.80 -70.10
C LEU A 500 36.94 -32.52 -71.35
N ALA A 501 37.74 -32.50 -72.42
CA ALA A 501 37.44 -33.24 -73.65
C ALA A 501 37.13 -34.72 -73.33
N GLY A 502 36.16 -35.28 -74.05
CA GLY A 502 35.62 -36.62 -73.81
C GLY A 502 34.52 -36.69 -72.74
N THR A 503 34.28 -35.63 -71.97
CA THR A 503 33.23 -35.60 -70.93
C THR A 503 32.20 -34.49 -71.17
N TYR A 504 30.99 -34.65 -70.63
CA TYR A 504 29.89 -33.67 -70.74
C TYR A 504 29.24 -33.40 -69.37
N SER A 505 28.55 -32.26 -69.24
CA SER A 505 27.64 -32.00 -68.12
C SER A 505 26.40 -31.21 -68.57
N PRO A 506 25.18 -31.62 -68.18
CA PRO A 506 23.96 -30.87 -68.47
C PRO A 506 23.87 -29.53 -67.71
N GLY A 507 24.81 -29.23 -66.81
CA GLY A 507 24.80 -28.03 -65.95
C GLY A 507 24.10 -28.27 -64.60
N GLY A 508 23.91 -27.21 -63.84
CA GLY A 508 23.37 -27.24 -62.47
C GLY A 508 24.36 -27.83 -61.47
N SER A 509 23.97 -28.95 -60.84
CA SER A 509 24.77 -29.70 -59.85
C SER A 509 25.38 -30.98 -60.43
N ALA A 510 25.27 -31.21 -61.75
CA ALA A 510 25.78 -32.41 -62.38
C ALA A 510 27.30 -32.37 -62.55
N ALA A 511 27.98 -33.38 -62.03
CA ALA A 511 29.41 -33.60 -62.30
C ALA A 511 29.63 -33.97 -63.78
N CYS A 512 30.84 -33.73 -64.30
CA CYS A 512 31.20 -34.19 -65.64
C CYS A 512 31.12 -35.72 -65.72
N ARG A 513 30.42 -36.22 -66.75
CA ARG A 513 30.26 -37.65 -67.03
C ARG A 513 30.88 -37.98 -68.39
N PRO A 514 31.33 -39.23 -68.62
CA PRO A 514 31.81 -39.66 -69.93
C PRO A 514 30.78 -39.39 -71.01
N ALA A 515 31.18 -38.76 -72.13
CA ALA A 515 30.33 -38.62 -73.30
C ALA A 515 30.26 -39.94 -74.08
N SER A 516 29.21 -40.11 -74.87
CA SER A 516 28.97 -41.29 -75.70
C SER A 516 29.02 -40.91 -77.17
N CYS A 517 30.19 -40.47 -77.63
CA CYS A 517 30.39 -40.06 -79.01
C CYS A 517 30.57 -41.27 -79.95
N PRO A 518 30.06 -41.21 -81.20
CA PRO A 518 30.35 -42.24 -82.19
C PRO A 518 31.83 -42.24 -82.59
N MET A 519 32.32 -43.34 -83.17
CA MET A 519 33.71 -43.45 -83.63
C MET A 519 34.08 -42.30 -84.58
N GLY A 520 35.27 -41.75 -84.37
CA GLY A 520 35.79 -40.58 -85.08
C GLY A 520 35.22 -39.23 -84.68
N PHE A 521 34.49 -39.17 -83.57
CA PHE A 521 34.04 -37.95 -82.92
C PHE A 521 34.44 -37.97 -81.43
N SER A 522 34.79 -36.81 -80.89
CA SER A 522 35.06 -36.63 -79.46
C SER A 522 34.27 -35.45 -78.94
N ALA A 523 33.86 -35.49 -77.67
CA ALA A 523 33.24 -34.35 -77.03
C ALA A 523 34.30 -33.25 -76.82
N PRO A 524 34.09 -32.02 -77.34
CA PRO A 524 35.00 -30.92 -77.10
C PRO A 524 34.94 -30.50 -75.61
N PRO A 525 35.97 -29.79 -75.10
CA PRO A 525 35.87 -29.16 -73.79
C PRO A 525 34.59 -28.30 -73.71
N GLY A 526 33.81 -28.48 -72.64
CA GLY A 526 32.54 -27.76 -72.47
C GLY A 526 31.30 -28.40 -73.12
N ALA A 527 31.34 -29.67 -73.52
CA ALA A 527 30.16 -30.37 -74.03
C ALA A 527 29.02 -30.41 -72.99
N SER A 528 27.82 -30.02 -73.40
CA SER A 528 26.61 -29.92 -72.57
C SER A 528 25.73 -31.17 -72.62
N THR A 529 25.82 -31.93 -73.70
CA THR A 529 25.04 -33.15 -73.97
C THR A 529 25.95 -34.35 -74.18
N SER A 530 25.42 -35.56 -73.98
CA SER A 530 26.20 -36.80 -74.10
C SER A 530 26.57 -37.19 -75.53
N LYS A 531 25.84 -36.67 -76.54
CA LYS A 531 25.92 -37.14 -77.93
C LYS A 531 25.84 -36.03 -78.97
N ASP A 532 25.10 -34.96 -78.71
CA ASP A 532 24.80 -33.94 -79.72
C ASP A 532 25.97 -32.95 -79.91
N ASP A 533 26.81 -32.78 -78.89
CA ASP A 533 27.97 -31.87 -78.92
C ASP A 533 29.26 -32.54 -79.45
N CYS A 534 29.18 -33.78 -79.94
CA CYS A 534 30.34 -34.51 -80.43
C CYS A 534 30.90 -33.87 -81.72
N VAL A 535 32.18 -33.46 -81.69
CA VAL A 535 32.87 -32.88 -82.85
C VAL A 535 33.75 -33.91 -83.54
N ARG A 536 33.79 -33.87 -84.87
CA ARG A 536 34.63 -34.77 -85.67
C ARG A 536 36.11 -34.45 -85.45
N CYS A 537 36.95 -35.46 -85.29
CA CYS A 537 38.41 -35.25 -85.24
C CYS A 537 38.92 -34.69 -86.57
N ALA A 538 39.79 -33.67 -86.48
CA ALA A 538 40.44 -33.07 -87.65
C ALA A 538 41.42 -34.05 -88.31
N GLU A 539 41.77 -33.80 -89.57
CA GLU A 539 42.75 -34.60 -90.30
C GLU A 539 44.07 -34.71 -89.52
N GLY A 540 44.65 -35.92 -89.47
CA GLY A 540 45.80 -36.21 -88.62
C GLY A 540 45.46 -36.63 -87.18
N PHE A 541 44.19 -36.67 -86.78
CA PHE A 541 43.73 -37.19 -85.49
C PHE A 541 42.57 -38.20 -85.65
N TYR A 542 42.52 -39.21 -84.79
CA TYR A 542 41.44 -40.22 -84.77
C TYR A 542 40.84 -40.41 -83.36
N SER A 543 39.62 -40.92 -83.27
CA SER A 543 38.97 -41.29 -81.99
C SER A 543 38.26 -42.63 -82.12
N THR A 544 38.36 -43.47 -81.07
CA THR A 544 37.71 -44.78 -81.02
C THR A 544 36.26 -44.72 -80.51
N GLY A 545 35.70 -43.52 -80.29
CA GLY A 545 34.34 -43.30 -79.80
C GLY A 545 34.25 -43.27 -78.26
N GLU A 546 33.02 -43.17 -77.75
CA GLU A 546 32.71 -42.95 -76.34
C GLU A 546 33.37 -41.67 -75.79
N SER A 547 34.15 -41.78 -74.71
CA SER A 547 34.83 -40.67 -74.03
C SER A 547 36.26 -40.47 -74.52
N THR A 548 36.63 -41.02 -75.68
CA THR A 548 38.00 -40.92 -76.20
C THR A 548 38.25 -39.60 -76.92
N ASN A 549 39.30 -38.91 -76.50
CA ASN A 549 39.78 -37.68 -77.15
C ASN A 549 40.27 -37.96 -78.57
N CYS A 550 40.36 -36.93 -79.39
CA CYS A 550 41.08 -37.02 -80.67
C CYS A 550 42.57 -37.25 -80.40
N ILE A 551 43.06 -38.44 -80.73
CA ILE A 551 44.45 -38.88 -80.55
C ILE A 551 45.22 -38.56 -81.85
N PRO A 552 46.40 -37.91 -81.78
CA PRO A 552 47.21 -37.68 -82.96
C PRO A 552 47.66 -39.00 -83.59
N CYS A 553 47.61 -39.08 -84.91
CA CYS A 553 48.07 -40.23 -85.66
C CYS A 553 49.60 -40.26 -85.70
N GLY A 554 50.20 -41.41 -85.35
CA GLY A 554 51.64 -41.63 -85.43
C GLY A 554 52.12 -41.93 -86.85
N CYS A 555 51.89 -41.00 -87.78
CA CYS A 555 52.24 -41.16 -89.20
C CYS A 555 53.58 -40.48 -89.53
N ASP A 556 54.31 -41.01 -90.53
CA ASP A 556 55.58 -40.46 -91.00
C ASP A 556 55.40 -39.14 -91.79
N GLN A 557 56.48 -38.36 -91.92
CA GLN A 557 56.51 -37.05 -92.59
C GLN A 557 55.86 -37.10 -94.00
N GLY A 558 54.84 -36.28 -94.23
CA GLY A 558 54.09 -36.24 -95.50
C GLY A 558 52.86 -37.16 -95.58
N SER A 559 52.50 -37.83 -94.48
CA SER A 559 51.28 -38.66 -94.38
C SER A 559 50.45 -38.32 -93.14
N ALA A 560 49.13 -38.40 -93.27
CA ALA A 560 48.17 -38.17 -92.18
C ALA A 560 47.01 -39.18 -92.30
N CYS A 561 46.37 -39.50 -91.18
CA CYS A 561 45.10 -40.22 -91.22
C CYS A 561 44.00 -39.28 -91.74
N LEU A 562 43.46 -39.59 -92.93
CA LEU A 562 42.39 -38.80 -93.56
C LEU A 562 40.99 -39.14 -93.01
N SER A 563 40.87 -40.30 -92.34
CA SER A 563 39.60 -40.77 -91.77
C SER A 563 39.60 -40.59 -90.25
N SER A 564 38.66 -39.81 -89.72
CA SER A 564 38.59 -39.52 -88.29
C SER A 564 38.31 -40.75 -87.41
N ASN A 565 37.79 -41.84 -87.98
CA ASN A 565 37.44 -43.09 -87.27
C ASN A 565 38.54 -44.17 -87.32
N SER A 566 39.73 -43.86 -87.86
CA SER A 566 40.80 -44.84 -88.04
C SER A 566 42.18 -44.21 -87.93
N SER A 567 43.12 -44.92 -87.31
CA SER A 567 44.53 -44.50 -87.22
C SER A 567 45.36 -44.85 -88.47
N LEU A 568 44.71 -45.25 -89.57
CA LEU A 568 45.37 -45.62 -90.83
C LEU A 568 45.92 -44.38 -91.56
N CYS A 569 47.22 -44.35 -91.83
CA CYS A 569 47.92 -43.25 -92.49
C CYS A 569 47.77 -43.29 -94.02
N SER A 570 47.56 -42.12 -94.62
CA SER A 570 47.44 -41.92 -96.07
C SER A 570 48.21 -40.67 -96.50
N ALA A 571 48.72 -40.63 -97.73
CA ALA A 571 49.43 -39.45 -98.27
C ALA A 571 48.44 -38.28 -98.46
N CYS A 572 48.82 -37.07 -98.07
CA CYS A 572 47.96 -35.88 -98.21
C CYS A 572 47.66 -35.63 -99.71
N PRO A 573 46.37 -35.55 -100.14
CA PRO A 573 46.02 -35.21 -101.52
C PRO A 573 46.42 -33.77 -101.81
N ILE A 574 47.36 -33.59 -102.74
CA ILE A 574 47.89 -32.28 -103.13
C ILE A 574 47.09 -31.75 -104.32
N ASP A 575 45.85 -31.29 -104.09
CA ASP A 575 45.07 -30.61 -105.11
C ASP A 575 44.62 -29.23 -104.62
N GLY A 576 45.25 -28.20 -105.20
CA GLY A 576 44.71 -26.84 -105.27
C GLY A 576 44.76 -26.01 -103.99
N TYR A 577 45.81 -25.19 -103.91
CA TYR A 577 46.02 -24.03 -103.02
C TYR A 577 46.76 -24.26 -101.69
N ALA A 578 47.74 -23.37 -101.51
CA ALA A 578 48.46 -23.01 -100.28
C ALA A 578 49.67 -23.86 -99.86
N VAL A 579 50.76 -23.81 -100.65
CA VAL A 579 52.08 -23.47 -100.10
C VAL A 579 52.87 -22.68 -101.15
N ALA A 580 52.94 -21.35 -101.02
CA ALA A 580 53.88 -20.56 -101.80
C ALA A 580 54.96 -20.03 -100.86
N TYR A 581 56.17 -20.49 -101.12
CA TYR A 581 57.46 -19.98 -100.65
C TYR A 581 57.45 -18.46 -100.41
N PHE A 582 57.75 -18.04 -99.18
CA PHE A 582 58.21 -16.68 -98.90
C PHE A 582 59.61 -16.53 -99.51
N ASN A 583 59.74 -15.79 -100.61
CA ASN A 583 61.05 -15.36 -101.13
C ASN A 583 61.28 -13.88 -100.82
N GLN A 584 62.53 -13.54 -100.50
CA GLN A 584 62.99 -12.24 -100.00
C GLN A 584 62.70 -11.07 -100.97
N THR A 585 62.65 -11.38 -102.27
CA THR A 585 62.34 -10.44 -103.35
C THR A 585 60.93 -9.84 -103.30
N LEU A 586 59.94 -10.58 -102.77
CA LEU A 586 58.56 -10.09 -102.69
C LEU A 586 58.38 -9.09 -101.53
N VAL A 587 59.10 -9.33 -100.44
CA VAL A 587 59.16 -8.44 -99.27
C VAL A 587 59.86 -7.13 -99.63
N GLU A 588 60.97 -7.20 -100.38
CA GLU A 588 61.70 -6.03 -100.88
C GLU A 588 60.84 -5.16 -101.81
N ALA A 589 60.08 -5.77 -102.72
CA ALA A 589 59.17 -5.04 -103.61
C ALA A 589 58.04 -4.34 -102.85
N ALA A 590 57.47 -4.99 -101.83
CA ALA A 590 56.43 -4.40 -100.99
C ALA A 590 56.95 -3.23 -100.14
N VAL A 591 58.17 -3.34 -99.60
CA VAL A 591 58.83 -2.25 -98.85
C VAL A 591 59.15 -1.07 -99.76
N ALA A 592 59.64 -1.32 -100.98
CA ALA A 592 59.96 -0.27 -101.94
C ALA A 592 58.71 0.52 -102.38
N ALA A 593 57.60 -0.19 -102.65
CA ALA A 593 56.31 0.42 -102.98
C ALA A 593 55.72 1.21 -101.80
N ALA A 594 55.88 0.69 -100.58
CA ALA A 594 55.43 1.36 -99.36
C ALA A 594 56.24 2.62 -99.05
N ALA A 595 57.57 2.61 -99.28
CA ALA A 595 58.43 3.76 -99.09
C ALA A 595 58.17 4.88 -100.11
N THR A 596 57.89 4.52 -101.37
CA THR A 596 57.52 5.51 -102.40
C THR A 596 56.15 6.14 -102.11
N PHE A 597 55.19 5.36 -101.63
CA PHE A 597 53.87 5.89 -101.28
C PHE A 597 53.89 6.76 -100.02
N ALA A 598 54.60 6.34 -98.97
CA ALA A 598 54.65 7.06 -97.70
C ALA A 598 55.60 8.26 -97.69
N GLY A 599 56.53 8.35 -98.66
CA GLY A 599 57.52 9.44 -98.74
C GLY A 599 58.60 9.42 -97.66
N VAL A 600 58.71 8.32 -96.91
CA VAL A 600 59.68 8.07 -95.82
C VAL A 600 60.22 6.63 -95.90
N PRO A 601 61.43 6.34 -95.39
CA PRO A 601 61.99 4.98 -95.44
C PRO A 601 61.18 3.99 -94.58
N VAL A 602 61.00 2.77 -95.09
CA VAL A 602 60.21 1.69 -94.46
C VAL A 602 61.09 0.45 -94.28
N GLN A 603 60.93 -0.29 -93.18
CA GLN A 603 61.64 -1.55 -92.90
C GLN A 603 60.69 -2.62 -92.37
N VAL A 604 60.93 -3.90 -92.71
CA VAL A 604 60.13 -5.03 -92.21
C VAL A 604 60.65 -5.46 -90.85
N VAL A 605 59.76 -5.48 -89.84
CA VAL A 605 60.13 -5.82 -88.45
C VAL A 605 59.80 -7.27 -88.09
N GLU A 606 58.71 -7.85 -88.61
CA GLU A 606 58.38 -9.26 -88.38
C GLU A 606 57.47 -9.83 -89.49
N LEU A 607 57.64 -11.10 -89.85
CA LEU A 607 56.80 -11.84 -90.81
C LEU A 607 56.12 -13.00 -90.06
N THR A 608 54.80 -12.92 -89.82
CA THR A 608 54.04 -13.99 -89.16
C THR A 608 52.94 -14.53 -90.08
N SER A 609 52.79 -15.85 -90.11
CA SER A 609 51.68 -16.55 -90.80
C SER A 609 50.80 -17.22 -89.75
N SER A 610 49.58 -16.72 -89.53
CA SER A 610 48.59 -17.37 -88.66
C SER A 610 47.45 -17.95 -89.49
N SER A 611 47.22 -19.25 -89.40
CA SER A 611 46.25 -20.01 -90.21
C SER A 611 44.83 -20.09 -89.62
N THR A 612 44.44 -19.17 -88.75
CA THR A 612 43.15 -19.26 -88.04
C THR A 612 42.20 -18.13 -88.38
N SER A 613 41.58 -18.20 -89.57
CA SER A 613 40.18 -17.80 -89.73
C SER A 613 39.60 -18.43 -91.00
N SER A 614 38.45 -19.06 -90.86
CA SER A 614 37.68 -19.71 -91.92
C SER A 614 37.07 -18.67 -92.86
N TRP A 615 37.75 -18.38 -93.95
CA TRP A 615 37.20 -17.69 -95.12
C TRP A 615 37.67 -18.42 -96.37
N GLU A 616 36.78 -18.50 -97.36
CA GLU A 616 36.94 -19.23 -98.62
C GLU A 616 38.26 -18.88 -99.36
N ALA A 617 38.72 -19.83 -100.15
CA ALA A 617 40.00 -19.86 -100.87
C ALA A 617 40.52 -18.50 -101.38
N GLY A 618 41.77 -18.17 -101.00
CA GLY A 618 42.63 -17.30 -101.81
C GLY A 618 43.03 -15.92 -101.27
N ALA A 619 43.37 -15.78 -99.98
CA ALA A 619 44.00 -14.55 -99.47
C ALA A 619 45.20 -14.84 -98.53
N CYS A 620 46.41 -14.41 -98.94
CA CYS A 620 47.57 -14.33 -98.04
C CYS A 620 47.49 -13.04 -97.21
N GLN A 621 47.67 -13.13 -95.89
CA GLN A 621 47.88 -11.96 -95.04
C GLN A 621 49.38 -11.64 -94.92
N ILE A 622 49.74 -10.37 -95.10
CA ILE A 622 51.09 -9.85 -94.84
C ILE A 622 50.95 -8.69 -93.84
N ARG A 623 51.63 -8.78 -92.70
CA ARG A 623 51.80 -7.64 -91.78
C ARG A 623 53.08 -6.88 -92.17
N LEU A 624 52.94 -5.59 -92.46
CA LEU A 624 54.05 -4.66 -92.69
C LEU A 624 54.00 -3.59 -91.59
N ALA A 625 55.08 -3.46 -90.83
CA ALA A 625 55.26 -2.38 -89.85
C ALA A 625 56.09 -1.25 -90.47
N PHE A 626 55.84 -0.01 -90.07
CA PHE A 626 56.54 1.17 -90.60
C PHE A 626 57.32 1.83 -89.46
N VAL A 627 58.61 2.10 -89.65
CA VAL A 627 59.46 2.75 -88.64
C VAL A 627 59.73 4.18 -89.08
N THR A 628 59.30 5.18 -88.30
CA THR A 628 59.65 6.59 -88.52
C THR A 628 60.53 7.07 -87.38
N THR A 629 61.75 7.53 -87.68
CA THR A 629 62.79 7.80 -86.68
C THR A 629 62.88 9.24 -86.17
N ASN A 630 61.86 10.11 -86.37
CA ASN A 630 61.92 11.47 -85.80
C ASN A 630 60.54 12.05 -85.43
N ALA A 631 60.48 12.79 -84.31
CA ALA A 631 59.27 13.14 -83.58
C ALA A 631 58.35 14.20 -84.25
N THR A 632 58.71 14.71 -85.43
CA THR A 632 57.91 15.73 -86.15
C THR A 632 56.86 15.16 -87.11
N THR A 633 56.76 13.83 -87.26
CA THR A 633 55.82 13.18 -88.20
C THR A 633 54.56 12.57 -87.56
N VAL A 634 54.30 12.79 -86.27
CA VAL A 634 53.10 12.27 -85.58
C VAL A 634 51.79 12.85 -86.14
N ALA A 635 51.81 14.10 -86.64
CA ALA A 635 50.65 14.73 -87.31
C ALA A 635 50.38 14.17 -88.73
N LEU A 636 51.35 13.48 -89.36
CA LEU A 636 51.16 12.76 -90.63
C LEU A 636 50.54 11.37 -90.40
N TYR A 637 50.69 10.78 -89.21
CA TYR A 637 50.23 9.43 -88.89
C TYR A 637 48.68 9.30 -88.83
N GLN A 638 47.97 10.37 -88.45
CA GLN A 638 46.49 10.40 -88.43
C GLN A 638 45.87 10.46 -89.84
N ASN A 639 46.60 10.94 -90.85
CA ASN A 639 46.08 11.07 -92.23
C ASN A 639 46.38 9.84 -93.11
N LEU A 640 47.24 8.92 -92.65
CA LEU A 640 47.62 7.70 -93.38
C LEU A 640 46.70 6.51 -93.08
N THR A 641 46.10 6.43 -91.90
CA THR A 641 45.17 5.35 -91.51
C THR A 641 43.85 5.35 -92.28
N GLU A 642 43.42 6.50 -92.83
CA GLU A 642 42.20 6.58 -93.66
C GLU A 642 42.47 6.49 -95.17
N SER A 643 43.70 6.76 -95.64
CA SER A 643 44.02 6.81 -97.08
C SER A 643 44.67 5.52 -97.65
N LEU A 644 45.14 4.60 -96.81
CA LEU A 644 45.85 3.38 -97.22
C LEU A 644 44.96 2.18 -97.59
N VAL A 645 43.62 2.34 -97.54
CA VAL A 645 42.65 1.37 -98.11
C VAL A 645 42.24 1.79 -99.54
N SER A 646 42.91 2.77 -100.15
CA SER A 646 42.58 3.26 -101.48
C SER A 646 43.30 2.46 -102.58
N THR A 647 42.65 2.36 -103.74
CA THR A 647 43.13 1.75 -104.99
C THR A 647 44.53 2.20 -105.43
N ALA A 648 45.02 3.34 -104.92
CA ALA A 648 46.35 3.88 -105.20
C ALA A 648 47.51 3.04 -104.62
N PHE A 649 47.34 2.44 -103.44
CA PHE A 649 48.38 1.58 -102.85
C PHE A 649 48.48 0.22 -103.57
N THR A 650 47.33 -0.33 -103.97
CA THR A 650 47.26 -1.53 -104.81
C THR A 650 47.88 -1.28 -106.19
N ALA A 651 47.68 -0.10 -106.78
CA ALA A 651 48.31 0.30 -108.04
C ALA A 651 49.84 0.43 -107.94
N ALA A 652 50.37 0.95 -106.82
CA ALA A 652 51.81 1.02 -106.58
C ALA A 652 52.46 -0.37 -106.44
N LEU A 653 51.79 -1.32 -105.78
CA LEU A 653 52.25 -2.73 -105.71
C LEU A 653 52.21 -3.41 -107.09
N GLN A 654 51.21 -3.10 -107.92
CA GLN A 654 51.11 -3.61 -109.28
C GLN A 654 52.21 -3.02 -110.20
N SER A 655 52.56 -1.74 -110.06
CA SER A 655 53.63 -1.10 -110.85
C SER A 655 55.04 -1.59 -110.51
N HIS A 656 55.21 -2.26 -109.37
CA HIS A 656 56.47 -2.89 -108.95
C HIS A 656 56.52 -4.41 -109.17
N GLY A 657 55.64 -4.96 -110.04
CA GLY A 657 55.76 -6.33 -110.58
C GLY A 657 54.78 -7.37 -110.01
N LEU A 658 53.84 -6.98 -109.14
CA LEU A 658 52.87 -7.89 -108.50
C LEU A 658 51.48 -7.85 -109.16
N GLY A 659 51.44 -7.95 -110.49
CA GLY A 659 50.24 -7.70 -111.33
C GLY A 659 49.06 -8.67 -111.18
N GLN A 660 49.12 -9.70 -110.32
CA GLN A 660 48.06 -10.71 -110.12
C GLN A 660 47.34 -10.59 -108.76
N LEU A 661 47.73 -9.63 -107.90
CA LEU A 661 47.07 -9.38 -106.62
C LEU A 661 45.67 -8.77 -106.85
N LYS A 662 44.61 -9.51 -106.50
CA LYS A 662 43.22 -9.05 -106.62
C LYS A 662 42.75 -8.22 -105.42
N ALA A 663 43.30 -8.43 -104.23
CA ALA A 663 43.02 -7.64 -103.03
C ALA A 663 44.18 -7.77 -102.02
N VAL A 664 44.45 -6.69 -101.27
CA VAL A 664 45.40 -6.67 -100.15
C VAL A 664 44.68 -6.04 -98.96
N GLN A 665 44.63 -6.74 -97.82
CA GLN A 665 44.14 -6.18 -96.56
C GLN A 665 45.29 -5.96 -95.59
N LEU A 666 45.46 -4.71 -95.14
CA LEU A 666 46.46 -4.31 -94.17
C LEU A 666 45.76 -4.14 -92.81
N GLN A 667 46.10 -4.98 -91.83
CA GLN A 667 45.31 -5.06 -90.58
C GLN A 667 45.82 -4.16 -89.45
N GLN A 668 47.10 -3.75 -89.43
CA GLN A 668 47.62 -2.97 -88.30
C GLN A 668 48.90 -2.20 -88.67
N LEU A 669 48.91 -0.88 -88.42
CA LEU A 669 50.12 -0.05 -88.40
C LEU A 669 50.58 0.10 -86.94
N ALA A 670 51.86 -0.14 -86.67
CA ALA A 670 52.50 0.19 -85.40
C ALA A 670 53.64 1.17 -85.67
N ALA A 671 53.73 2.25 -84.89
CA ALA A 671 54.89 3.15 -84.92
C ALA A 671 55.94 2.59 -83.96
N VAL A 672 57.23 2.68 -84.29
CA VAL A 672 58.32 2.19 -83.42
C VAL A 672 59.24 3.36 -83.12
N LYS A 673 59.59 3.56 -81.84
CA LYS A 673 60.61 4.53 -81.42
C LYS A 673 61.68 3.80 -80.62
N ASP A 674 62.95 3.96 -81.00
CA ASP A 674 64.12 3.38 -80.31
C ASP A 674 64.06 1.85 -80.09
N GLY A 675 63.36 1.12 -80.98
CA GLY A 675 63.27 -0.34 -80.96
C GLY A 675 62.02 -0.92 -80.27
N GLU A 676 61.14 -0.10 -79.69
CA GLU A 676 59.88 -0.54 -79.09
C GLU A 676 58.65 -0.03 -79.87
N THR A 677 57.63 -0.87 -80.02
CA THR A 677 56.35 -0.53 -80.66
C THR A 677 55.55 0.41 -79.75
N LEU A 678 55.17 1.57 -80.29
CA LEU A 678 54.31 2.56 -79.65
C LEU A 678 52.86 2.06 -79.67
N ASP A 679 52.31 1.79 -78.49
CA ASP A 679 50.90 1.47 -78.31
C ASP A 679 50.03 2.73 -78.55
N TYR A 680 48.93 2.58 -79.29
CA TYR A 680 48.02 3.67 -79.67
C TYR A 680 47.36 4.34 -78.45
N SER A 681 47.33 3.64 -77.31
CA SER A 681 46.86 4.17 -76.02
C SER A 681 47.79 5.21 -75.39
N ALA A 682 49.05 5.33 -75.86
CA ALA A 682 50.07 6.21 -75.29
C ALA A 682 50.19 7.60 -75.97
N LEU A 683 49.39 7.89 -77.02
CA LEU A 683 49.44 9.16 -77.77
C LEU A 683 48.21 10.06 -77.53
N VAL A 684 47.36 9.73 -76.55
CA VAL A 684 46.32 10.63 -76.03
C VAL A 684 46.96 11.49 -74.93
N PRO A 685 46.78 12.83 -74.88
CA PRO A 685 47.23 13.62 -73.75
C PRO A 685 46.59 13.10 -72.46
N ALA A 686 47.41 12.97 -71.42
CA ALA A 686 47.03 12.47 -70.10
C ALA A 686 45.79 13.19 -69.52
N ALA A 687 44.63 12.52 -69.56
CA ALA A 687 43.69 12.61 -68.45
C ALA A 687 44.20 11.64 -67.38
N THR A 688 44.85 12.20 -66.38
CA THR A 688 45.51 11.54 -65.25
C THR A 688 44.59 10.52 -64.57
N ILE A 689 44.89 9.23 -64.72
CA ILE A 689 44.48 8.19 -63.77
C ILE A 689 45.74 7.47 -63.32
N GLY A 690 46.10 7.74 -62.06
CA GLY A 690 47.15 7.08 -61.32
C GLY A 690 46.76 7.01 -59.86
N THR A 691 45.92 6.01 -59.55
CA THR A 691 45.92 5.17 -58.35
C THR A 691 45.86 5.76 -56.93
N ASN A 692 45.06 5.04 -56.14
CA ASN A 692 45.10 4.84 -54.70
C ASN A 692 44.31 5.79 -53.78
N ARG A 693 43.17 5.23 -53.33
CA ARG A 693 42.80 5.04 -51.92
C ARG A 693 43.28 6.12 -50.98
N THR A 694 42.40 7.09 -50.74
CA THR A 694 41.92 7.57 -49.44
C THR A 694 40.98 8.74 -49.75
N ASN A 695 39.99 9.00 -48.88
CA ASN A 695 39.06 10.15 -48.95
C ASN A 695 37.72 10.03 -49.71
N SER A 696 37.06 8.86 -49.68
CA SER A 696 35.58 8.81 -49.80
C SER A 696 34.85 8.50 -48.49
N LEU A 697 35.55 8.07 -47.44
CA LEU A 697 34.97 7.89 -46.10
C LEU A 697 35.02 9.16 -45.24
N VAL A 698 35.87 10.14 -45.60
CA VAL A 698 36.04 11.37 -44.82
C VAL A 698 34.98 12.42 -45.15
N LEU A 699 34.55 12.57 -46.42
CA LEU A 699 33.47 13.52 -46.75
C LEU A 699 32.09 13.00 -46.33
N VAL A 700 31.82 11.70 -46.46
CA VAL A 700 30.59 11.10 -45.96
C VAL A 700 30.59 11.09 -44.42
N GLY A 701 31.74 10.79 -43.80
CA GLY A 701 31.92 10.84 -42.35
C GLY A 701 31.75 12.24 -41.75
N ILE A 702 32.26 13.29 -42.40
CA ILE A 702 32.10 14.69 -41.96
C ILE A 702 30.65 15.15 -42.14
N VAL A 703 29.96 14.79 -43.23
CA VAL A 703 28.55 15.14 -43.41
C VAL A 703 27.65 14.37 -42.43
N THR A 704 27.92 13.09 -42.15
CA THR A 704 27.19 12.33 -41.13
C THR A 704 27.54 12.76 -39.70
N ALA A 705 28.76 13.21 -39.43
CA ALA A 705 29.16 13.74 -38.13
C ALA A 705 28.57 15.13 -37.88
N VAL A 706 28.47 16.00 -38.90
CA VAL A 706 27.80 17.30 -38.79
C VAL A 706 26.29 17.11 -38.60
N VAL A 707 25.66 16.14 -39.28
CA VAL A 707 24.25 15.80 -39.05
C VAL A 707 24.05 15.15 -37.67
N ALA A 708 24.94 14.28 -37.21
CA ALA A 708 24.87 13.69 -35.88
C ALA A 708 25.11 14.72 -34.76
N VAL A 709 26.03 15.67 -34.94
CA VAL A 709 26.27 16.77 -34.00
C VAL A 709 25.08 17.74 -33.97
N LEU A 710 24.44 18.01 -35.11
CA LEU A 710 23.22 18.83 -35.16
C LEU A 710 21.99 18.11 -34.56
N VAL A 711 21.88 16.79 -34.72
CA VAL A 711 20.83 15.97 -34.09
C VAL A 711 21.07 15.82 -32.58
N VAL A 712 22.31 15.63 -32.12
CA VAL A 712 22.68 15.60 -30.70
C VAL A 712 22.54 16.98 -30.07
N ALA A 713 22.85 18.07 -30.77
CA ALA A 713 22.59 19.43 -30.30
C ALA A 713 21.09 19.75 -30.23
N ALA A 714 20.28 19.28 -31.18
CA ALA A 714 18.82 19.40 -31.14
C ALA A 714 18.18 18.55 -30.02
N PHE A 715 18.76 17.37 -29.73
CA PHE A 715 18.32 16.50 -28.63
C PHE A 715 18.79 17.06 -27.27
N ALA A 716 19.99 17.63 -27.18
CA ALA A 716 20.49 18.33 -26.00
C ALA A 716 19.71 19.62 -25.72
N PHE A 717 19.25 20.35 -26.75
CA PHE A 717 18.36 21.51 -26.59
C PHE A 717 16.94 21.11 -26.18
N ARG A 718 16.47 19.90 -26.54
CA ARG A 718 15.22 19.31 -26.05
C ARG A 718 15.32 18.79 -24.61
N LEU A 719 16.46 18.19 -24.22
CA LEU A 719 16.74 17.73 -22.84
C LEU A 719 17.03 18.89 -21.88
N ALA A 720 17.69 19.96 -22.32
CA ALA A 720 17.86 21.19 -21.53
C ALA A 720 16.54 21.92 -21.27
N LYS A 721 15.49 21.67 -22.08
CA LYS A 721 14.13 22.19 -21.84
C LYS A 721 13.27 21.25 -20.99
N PHE A 722 13.73 20.02 -20.73
CA PHE A 722 13.05 19.03 -19.89
C PHE A 722 13.68 18.90 -18.49
N ASN A 723 14.88 19.47 -18.26
CA ASN A 723 15.61 19.38 -17.00
C ASN A 723 15.61 20.69 -16.17
N GLN A 724 14.54 21.49 -16.23
CA GLN A 724 14.28 22.61 -15.30
C GLN A 724 13.28 22.28 -14.20
N THR A 725 13.10 21.00 -13.88
CA THR A 725 12.47 20.57 -12.64
C THR A 725 13.30 19.43 -12.06
N HIS A 726 13.90 19.67 -10.89
CA HIS A 726 14.71 18.76 -10.04
C HIS A 726 16.24 18.92 -10.10
N GLU A 727 16.76 19.89 -9.32
CA GLU A 727 18.02 19.78 -8.55
C GLU A 727 17.68 19.16 -7.17
N ALA A 728 18.49 18.41 -6.42
CA ALA A 728 19.85 17.84 -6.44
C ALA A 728 19.86 16.77 -5.29
N ASP A 729 20.72 15.75 -5.14
CA ASP A 729 22.16 15.55 -5.43
C ASP A 729 22.50 14.05 -5.60
N ASP A 730 23.36 13.77 -6.58
CA ASP A 730 24.25 12.60 -6.74
C ASP A 730 25.42 12.67 -5.69
N GLY A 731 26.27 11.68 -5.39
CA GLY A 731 26.52 10.35 -5.93
C GLY A 731 27.97 9.92 -5.59
N LEU A 732 28.14 8.59 -5.40
CA LEU A 732 29.27 7.69 -5.76
C LEU A 732 30.74 8.01 -5.42
N VAL A 733 31.72 7.08 -5.30
CA VAL A 733 31.91 5.63 -5.01
C VAL A 733 33.46 5.42 -4.99
N GLY A 734 33.95 4.50 -4.14
CA GLY A 734 35.19 3.71 -4.34
C GLY A 734 36.40 4.13 -3.48
N THR A 735 37.23 3.28 -2.87
CA THR A 735 37.37 1.81 -2.76
C THR A 735 38.30 1.49 -1.57
N THR A 736 38.05 0.38 -0.87
CA THR A 736 38.99 -0.51 -0.12
C THR A 736 40.23 0.06 0.61
N HIS A 737 40.20 0.08 1.95
CA HIS A 737 41.15 -0.60 2.86
C HIS A 737 40.83 -0.33 4.34
N ARG A 738 41.01 -1.34 5.20
CA ARG A 738 40.88 -1.36 6.67
C ARG A 738 42.30 -1.48 7.28
N PRO A 739 42.59 -1.24 8.59
CA PRO A 739 42.20 -0.25 9.63
C PRO A 739 43.48 0.53 10.11
N PRO A 740 43.74 1.01 11.38
CA PRO A 740 42.94 1.27 12.60
C PRO A 740 43.18 2.66 13.30
N LYS A 741 42.45 2.89 14.41
CA LYS A 741 42.74 3.67 15.65
C LYS A 741 43.68 4.90 15.61
N GLU A 742 43.22 6.04 16.15
CA GLU A 742 43.66 6.63 17.44
C GLU A 742 43.29 8.14 17.60
N VAL A 743 42.78 8.47 18.80
CA VAL A 743 43.21 9.57 19.71
C VAL A 743 42.94 11.05 19.35
N PHE A 744 42.21 11.71 20.29
CA PHE A 744 42.30 13.09 20.81
C PHE A 744 42.61 14.25 19.83
N SER A 745 41.88 15.37 19.83
CA SER A 745 41.95 16.35 20.92
C SER A 745 40.98 17.53 20.74
N ARG A 746 40.35 17.90 21.87
CA ARG A 746 39.98 19.24 22.37
C ARG A 746 40.11 20.47 21.46
N GLY A 747 39.02 21.25 21.43
CA GLY A 747 39.01 22.70 21.39
C GLY A 747 37.91 23.23 22.31
N ALA A 748 38.27 23.90 23.40
CA ALA A 748 37.35 24.48 24.37
C ALA A 748 37.09 25.95 24.05
N SER A 749 35.86 26.42 24.26
CA SER A 749 35.64 27.76 24.84
C SER A 749 34.23 27.91 25.42
N ASN A 750 34.22 28.39 26.67
CA ASN A 750 33.09 28.71 27.53
C ASN A 750 32.26 29.91 27.01
N LYS A 751 30.95 29.91 27.33
CA LYS A 751 30.35 30.91 28.25
C LYS A 751 28.87 30.61 28.55
N ASP A 752 28.56 30.62 29.84
CA ASP A 752 27.23 30.57 30.46
C ASP A 752 26.35 31.80 30.17
N ALA A 753 25.03 31.58 30.08
CA ALA A 753 24.00 32.45 30.71
C ALA A 753 22.58 31.85 30.60
N GLN A 754 22.07 31.42 31.75
CA GLN A 754 20.71 31.54 32.32
C GLN A 754 19.43 31.72 31.47
N ALA A 755 18.45 30.86 31.87
CA ALA A 755 17.06 31.17 32.27
C ALA A 755 15.93 31.27 31.23
N GLY A 756 14.90 30.45 31.47
CA GLY A 756 13.52 30.94 31.61
C GLY A 756 12.49 30.58 30.52
N GLY A 757 11.59 29.65 30.86
CA GLY A 757 10.14 29.88 30.76
C GLY A 757 9.41 29.64 29.44
N GLY A 758 8.54 28.61 29.45
CA GLY A 758 7.13 28.69 29.06
C GLY A 758 6.77 28.82 27.57
N GLY A 759 5.95 27.89 27.07
CA GLY A 759 5.18 28.14 25.84
C GLY A 759 4.74 26.89 25.07
N ILE A 760 3.47 26.55 25.26
CA ILE A 760 2.63 25.59 24.52
C ILE A 760 2.75 25.76 22.99
N PRO A 761 2.58 24.68 22.20
CA PRO A 761 1.87 24.84 20.93
C PRO A 761 0.60 23.98 20.86
N GLN A 762 -0.45 24.69 20.45
CA GLN A 762 -1.78 24.21 20.09
C GLN A 762 -1.73 23.28 18.87
N ARG A 763 -2.67 22.33 18.83
CA ARG A 763 -3.13 21.70 17.57
C ARG A 763 -3.81 22.77 16.67
N PRO A 764 -4.00 22.55 15.36
CA PRO A 764 -5.08 21.66 14.89
C PRO A 764 -4.71 20.76 13.69
N TYR A 765 -5.42 19.62 13.63
CA TYR A 765 -5.96 18.92 12.46
C TYR A 765 -5.42 19.29 11.07
N VAL A 766 -4.84 18.33 10.34
CA VAL A 766 -5.54 17.33 9.48
C VAL A 766 -4.74 16.04 9.51
#